data_AF-A0A7X7XT37-F1
#
_entry.id   AF-A0A7X7XT37-F1
#
_cell.length_a   1.000
_cell.length_b   1.000
_cell.length_c   1.000
_cell.angle_alpha   90.00
_cell.angle_beta   90.00
_cell.angle_gamma   90.00
#
_symmetry.space_group_name_H-M   'P 1'
#
loop_
_entity.id
_entity.type
_entity.pdbx_description
1 polymer ?
#
loop_
_entity_poly.entity_id
_entity_poly.type
_entity_poly.pdbx_seq_one_letter_code
_entity_poly.pdbx_strand_id
1 'polypeptide(L)'
;MAPDYIDSLVPIKLNFKGGEMKKFKNFIIIIIILITFFFLKTDILSETKDGLNPNPPTEKIKLVFIHHSTGEDWLNRGDLRKELNRNNYYVVETNYDWGPNDLDVNDGNPIGYHTDTGHWYNWFLGPHRDVYLNALYKSTYTTEPNTISDIGGDAKVVMFKSCFSSLQVIYGNPDDPPLSKSEKNPIYGRGCMDDWAYTVSNIKGLYRDLLDYFKIRQDKLFIIITTPPSLEVSVGKELASLLRGINNYLVNDLLKNYPYNNVFVFDYYNTLTSNGGNYLKNDLNSSTGNHHRYREGKIEHTINFKNDCLAYGSDTDGDNIPDDNHPNPEGHKKATYEYIQLLNIAYNRWKSGEVVTPKTAIDFSPKSANFGRVEIGKTSSSVSITMKNSGDSDIKISDLKISGTNYDEFLIQNNFCKDKVLKKSELCTLEVVFKPKSEGLKEAKLLKESEPKIEILLSGEGYKTSIPQTGNIYYVSNSGNDNNSGTREKPWKTVGFASKKLKPGDTLIILNGEYIVSEYYEDMITPLSGAENKWITIKGEDGAKPKIKGKNGVLSVIDISGKSYIRIENLEISSMIDSPYSGGLREGIEAGGSTGAVEGKISNIVLKDLIIHHTEETGINFCGNIKNIQVENLHIHHTGAAAISAPSAEGGRGWENVLISSCIFEYAGLYSNGKEKKSDWDRPDGIGFENSEGPVEIKNTISRFNFGDGIDSKSKNTYIHKCTVANNFGDGVKLWGGGSKVENTLVFGTGFMEKSEETPWCLLVIETENMNGDFEIINSTFFDDENRANKHYSMTVQYDNSNVPINLTLRNNIIAGLSRAFIREKVKLTLENNLFFNREDDNGIQIEYGDNLISEKNLSSFGKNNFYGNPEFINPKWGPDGNFHLKQNSPAIDKGKSSGAPKIDLEGRQRPFGSGVDIGAYEFGGELPPKEKTIILRFYIGNTTYYLNDKMKTMDVAPIILEGRTLLPIRYVAEALGATVEWEAIEQKVTIRFKDTVIELWIGKNLATVNGEYKLIDPGNPNVKPIVIPPGRTMLPIRFIAENLGCKVDWDPNLKEVKITYPSE
;
A
#
# COMPACT_ATOMS: atom_id res chain seq x y z
N MET A 1 -26.90 -41.96 17.40
CA MET A 1 -26.48 -43.35 17.70
C MET A 1 -25.24 -43.30 18.56
N ALA A 2 -25.15 -44.19 19.55
CA ALA A 2 -24.13 -44.20 20.60
C ALA A 2 -22.70 -44.46 20.09
N PRO A 3 -21.66 -44.07 20.84
CA PRO A 3 -20.26 -44.37 20.52
C PRO A 3 -19.77 -45.61 21.28
N ASP A 4 -19.28 -46.60 20.53
CA ASP A 4 -18.38 -47.64 21.00
C ASP A 4 -17.11 -47.61 20.13
N TYR A 5 -15.99 -48.04 20.71
CA TYR A 5 -14.60 -48.10 20.21
C TYR A 5 -13.63 -47.03 20.73
N ILE A 6 -13.29 -47.16 22.02
CA ILE A 6 -11.91 -46.97 22.49
C ILE A 6 -11.53 -48.22 23.29
N ASP A 7 -10.87 -49.18 22.63
CA ASP A 7 -10.11 -50.24 23.29
C ASP A 7 -9.13 -50.87 22.28
N SER A 8 -7.91 -50.31 22.19
CA SER A 8 -6.71 -51.08 21.82
C SER A 8 -5.42 -50.25 21.99
N LEU A 9 -4.96 -50.06 23.23
CA LEU A 9 -3.51 -49.95 23.51
C LEU A 9 -3.20 -50.67 24.84
N VAL A 10 -2.39 -51.73 24.73
CA VAL A 10 -1.93 -52.64 25.79
C VAL A 10 -0.96 -51.93 26.77
N PRO A 11 -0.89 -52.34 28.06
CA PRO A 11 -0.24 -51.57 29.12
C PRO A 11 1.22 -52.00 29.37
N ILE A 12 2.08 -51.03 29.67
CA ILE A 12 3.41 -51.29 30.27
C ILE A 12 3.23 -51.39 31.79
N LYS A 13 3.44 -52.59 32.34
CA LYS A 13 3.54 -52.86 33.78
C LYS A 13 4.86 -52.30 34.34
N LEU A 14 4.78 -51.45 35.35
CA LEU A 14 5.90 -51.15 36.25
C LEU A 14 5.61 -51.69 37.65
N ASN A 15 6.47 -52.59 38.12
CA ASN A 15 6.45 -53.18 39.46
C ASN A 15 7.26 -52.31 40.44
N PHE A 16 6.67 -51.87 41.55
CA PHE A 16 7.41 -51.26 42.66
C PHE A 16 7.09 -51.96 44.00
N LYS A 17 8.12 -52.15 44.84
CA LYS A 17 8.07 -52.79 46.17
C LYS A 17 7.68 -51.80 47.27
N GLY A 18 6.98 -52.30 48.29
CA GLY A 18 6.11 -51.57 49.24
C GLY A 18 6.73 -50.62 50.29
N GLY A 19 7.85 -49.95 50.01
CA GLY A 19 8.43 -48.92 50.89
C GLY A 19 8.30 -47.48 50.39
N GLU A 20 8.28 -47.28 49.07
CA GLU A 20 8.36 -45.93 48.45
C GLU A 20 7.00 -45.28 48.19
N MET A 21 5.92 -46.04 48.34
CA MET A 21 4.55 -45.59 48.04
C MET A 21 4.00 -44.58 49.06
N LYS A 22 4.58 -44.50 50.28
CA LYS A 22 4.15 -43.55 51.33
C LYS A 22 4.77 -42.16 51.15
N LYS A 23 5.99 -42.05 50.61
CA LYS A 23 6.61 -40.76 50.27
C LYS A 23 6.02 -40.18 48.97
N PHE A 24 5.69 -41.04 48.00
CA PHE A 24 5.06 -40.62 46.74
C PHE A 24 3.60 -40.12 46.93
N LYS A 25 2.80 -40.78 47.81
CA LYS A 25 1.45 -40.29 48.16
C LYS A 25 1.46 -38.97 48.93
N ASN A 26 2.39 -38.76 49.85
CA ASN A 26 2.47 -37.50 50.60
C ASN A 26 2.98 -36.33 49.73
N PHE A 27 3.86 -36.61 48.75
CA PHE A 27 4.30 -35.62 47.76
C PHE A 27 3.17 -35.22 46.79
N ILE A 28 2.34 -36.19 46.36
CA ILE A 28 1.15 -35.92 45.53
C ILE A 28 0.06 -35.16 46.31
N ILE A 29 -0.16 -35.45 47.59
CA ILE A 29 -1.17 -34.73 48.41
C ILE A 29 -0.73 -33.28 48.70
N ILE A 30 0.57 -33.02 48.89
CA ILE A 30 1.08 -31.65 49.05
C ILE A 30 1.01 -30.86 47.74
N ILE A 31 1.26 -31.50 46.60
CA ILE A 31 1.06 -30.88 45.28
C ILE A 31 -0.42 -30.63 45.01
N ILE A 32 -1.32 -31.55 45.37
CA ILE A 32 -2.77 -31.33 45.24
C ILE A 32 -3.22 -30.18 46.14
N ILE A 33 -2.79 -30.11 47.41
CA ILE A 33 -3.18 -29.01 48.32
C ILE A 33 -2.59 -27.65 47.90
N LEU A 34 -1.36 -27.62 47.35
CA LEU A 34 -0.78 -26.40 46.76
C LEU A 34 -1.49 -25.98 45.48
N ILE A 35 -1.95 -26.93 44.66
CA ILE A 35 -2.80 -26.65 43.49
C ILE A 35 -4.17 -26.14 43.95
N THR A 36 -4.80 -26.73 44.98
CA THR A 36 -6.12 -26.26 45.48
C THR A 36 -6.05 -24.88 46.15
N PHE A 37 -4.93 -24.51 46.78
CA PHE A 37 -4.75 -23.16 47.35
C PHE A 37 -4.36 -22.10 46.31
N PHE A 38 -3.75 -22.48 45.18
CA PHE A 38 -3.49 -21.56 44.07
C PHE A 38 -4.76 -21.28 43.23
N PHE A 39 -5.80 -22.12 43.34
CA PHE A 39 -7.09 -21.94 42.68
C PHE A 39 -8.20 -21.35 43.57
N LEU A 40 -7.90 -20.94 44.81
CA LEU A 40 -8.86 -20.31 45.73
C LEU A 40 -8.46 -18.88 46.11
N LYS A 41 -8.16 -18.05 45.10
CA LYS A 41 -8.35 -16.59 45.16
C LYS A 41 -8.15 -15.93 43.80
N THR A 42 -9.01 -16.26 42.86
CA THR A 42 -9.38 -15.31 41.80
C THR A 42 -10.83 -15.65 41.45
N ASP A 43 -11.74 -14.71 41.70
CA ASP A 43 -12.97 -14.66 40.93
C ASP A 43 -12.52 -14.46 39.47
N ILE A 44 -12.30 -15.57 38.75
CA ILE A 44 -12.13 -15.52 37.30
C ILE A 44 -13.54 -15.40 36.74
N LEU A 45 -14.08 -14.19 36.81
CA LEU A 45 -14.81 -13.68 35.66
C LEU A 45 -13.87 -13.86 34.48
N SER A 46 -14.17 -14.86 33.65
CA SER A 46 -13.65 -14.93 32.30
C SER A 46 -14.18 -13.68 31.59
N GLU A 47 -13.50 -12.55 31.75
CA GLU A 47 -13.58 -11.45 30.80
C GLU A 47 -13.07 -12.01 29.48
N THR A 48 -14.03 -12.40 28.63
CA THR A 48 -13.79 -12.53 27.21
C THR A 48 -13.22 -11.20 26.75
N LYS A 49 -12.22 -11.23 25.86
CA LYS A 49 -11.42 -10.05 25.43
C LYS A 49 -12.23 -8.81 24.98
N ASP A 50 -13.55 -8.94 24.77
CA ASP A 50 -14.49 -7.90 24.34
C ASP A 50 -15.79 -7.81 25.19
N GLY A 51 -15.90 -8.49 26.35
CA GLY A 51 -17.09 -8.39 27.23
C GLY A 51 -18.36 -9.11 26.74
N LEU A 52 -18.26 -10.00 25.75
CA LEU A 52 -19.39 -10.79 25.23
C LEU A 52 -19.64 -12.05 26.07
N ASN A 53 -20.90 -12.32 26.43
CA ASN A 53 -21.31 -13.51 27.19
C ASN A 53 -22.29 -14.40 26.38
N PRO A 54 -21.80 -15.47 25.71
CA PRO A 54 -22.63 -16.38 24.92
C PRO A 54 -23.32 -17.47 25.74
N ASN A 55 -23.16 -17.48 27.06
CA ASN A 55 -23.71 -18.55 27.90
C ASN A 55 -25.24 -18.45 28.02
N PRO A 56 -25.96 -19.59 28.09
CA PRO A 56 -27.40 -19.58 28.30
C PRO A 56 -27.81 -18.84 29.59
N PRO A 57 -29.03 -18.29 29.65
CA PRO A 57 -29.65 -17.89 30.91
C PRO A 57 -29.52 -18.99 31.98
N THR A 58 -29.17 -18.60 33.20
CA THR A 58 -29.09 -19.54 34.33
C THR A 58 -30.47 -19.97 34.84
N GLU A 59 -31.48 -19.12 34.65
CA GLU A 59 -32.88 -19.41 34.94
C GLU A 59 -33.65 -19.71 33.65
N LYS A 60 -34.76 -20.45 33.74
CA LYS A 60 -35.67 -20.64 32.61
C LYS A 60 -36.34 -19.32 32.27
N ILE A 61 -36.45 -19.01 30.97
CA ILE A 61 -37.04 -17.78 30.45
C ILE A 61 -38.15 -18.10 29.48
N LYS A 62 -39.33 -17.50 29.67
CA LYS A 62 -40.43 -17.62 28.69
C LYS A 62 -40.18 -16.67 27.52
N LEU A 63 -40.05 -17.22 26.32
CA LEU A 63 -39.88 -16.51 25.05
C LEU A 63 -41.14 -16.69 24.21
N VAL A 64 -41.65 -15.61 23.62
CA VAL A 64 -42.71 -15.68 22.62
C VAL A 64 -42.16 -15.37 21.24
N PHE A 65 -42.46 -16.22 20.24
CA PHE A 65 -42.10 -15.99 18.85
C PHE A 65 -43.35 -15.63 18.02
N ILE A 66 -43.45 -14.37 17.59
CA ILE A 66 -44.51 -13.88 16.70
C ILE A 66 -44.12 -14.22 15.26
N HIS A 67 -44.88 -15.12 14.64
CA HIS A 67 -44.73 -15.49 13.24
C HIS A 67 -45.99 -16.17 12.69
N HIS A 68 -45.98 -16.37 11.37
CA HIS A 68 -46.64 -17.47 10.68
C HIS A 68 -45.69 -18.04 9.59
N SER A 69 -46.09 -19.12 8.92
CA SER A 69 -45.31 -19.80 7.85
C SER A 69 -43.90 -20.23 8.30
N THR A 70 -42.82 -19.72 7.68
CA THR A 70 -41.41 -20.09 7.91
C THR A 70 -40.94 -20.14 9.36
N GLY A 71 -41.64 -19.49 10.30
CA GLY A 71 -41.27 -19.53 11.72
C GLY A 71 -41.59 -20.88 12.34
N GLU A 72 -42.68 -21.50 11.90
CA GLU A 72 -43.08 -22.84 12.31
C GLU A 72 -42.07 -23.86 11.79
N ASP A 73 -41.68 -23.76 10.51
CA ASP A 73 -40.61 -24.59 9.95
C ASP A 73 -39.28 -24.39 10.69
N TRP A 74 -38.93 -23.15 11.03
CA TRP A 74 -37.69 -22.89 11.77
C TRP A 74 -37.71 -23.54 13.16
N LEU A 75 -38.84 -23.41 13.88
CA LEU A 75 -39.03 -24.04 15.20
C LEU A 75 -38.99 -25.56 15.14
N ASN A 76 -39.70 -26.15 14.18
CA ASN A 76 -40.02 -27.58 14.21
C ASN A 76 -39.11 -28.41 13.29
N ARG A 77 -38.68 -27.88 12.15
CA ARG A 77 -37.78 -28.55 11.18
C ARG A 77 -36.34 -28.05 11.24
N GLY A 78 -36.13 -26.86 11.81
CA GLY A 78 -34.84 -26.18 11.93
C GLY A 78 -34.06 -26.41 13.22
N ASP A 79 -34.51 -27.31 14.09
CA ASP A 79 -34.00 -27.51 15.47
C ASP A 79 -34.15 -26.29 16.41
N LEU A 80 -34.77 -25.16 16.01
CA LEU A 80 -34.78 -23.95 16.84
C LEU A 80 -35.46 -24.17 18.20
N ARG A 81 -36.63 -24.82 18.27
CA ARG A 81 -37.33 -25.07 19.55
C ARG A 81 -36.45 -25.88 20.51
N LYS A 82 -35.80 -26.90 19.97
CA LYS A 82 -34.90 -27.80 20.70
C LYS A 82 -33.68 -27.05 21.23
N GLU A 83 -33.03 -26.22 20.41
CA GLU A 83 -31.88 -25.43 20.87
C GLU A 83 -32.28 -24.31 21.84
N LEU A 84 -33.43 -23.67 21.66
CA LEU A 84 -33.98 -22.72 22.62
C LEU A 84 -34.22 -23.40 23.99
N ASN A 85 -34.83 -24.58 24.01
CA ASN A 85 -35.03 -25.33 25.26
C ASN A 85 -33.72 -25.77 25.92
N ARG A 86 -32.72 -26.20 25.12
CA ARG A 86 -31.36 -26.50 25.62
C ARG A 86 -30.68 -25.30 26.25
N ASN A 87 -31.04 -24.10 25.81
CA ASN A 87 -30.55 -22.82 26.33
C ASN A 87 -31.53 -22.17 27.32
N ASN A 88 -32.38 -22.95 27.99
CA ASN A 88 -33.32 -22.49 29.03
C ASN A 88 -34.42 -21.52 28.56
N TYR A 89 -34.71 -21.41 27.26
CA TYR A 89 -35.87 -20.68 26.76
C TYR A 89 -37.06 -21.62 26.57
N TYR A 90 -38.15 -21.39 27.33
CA TYR A 90 -39.45 -22.02 27.10
C TYR A 90 -40.19 -21.21 26.04
N VAL A 91 -40.48 -21.82 24.89
CA VAL A 91 -41.02 -21.12 23.73
C VAL A 91 -42.53 -21.29 23.67
N VAL A 92 -43.22 -20.16 23.56
CA VAL A 92 -44.60 -20.08 23.05
C VAL A 92 -44.56 -19.32 21.73
N GLU A 93 -45.57 -19.51 20.89
CA GLU A 93 -45.56 -18.94 19.54
C GLU A 93 -46.94 -18.40 19.15
N THR A 94 -46.98 -17.77 17.98
CA THR A 94 -48.22 -17.44 17.26
C THR A 94 -48.25 -18.24 15.96
N ASN A 95 -49.41 -18.33 15.32
CA ASN A 95 -49.56 -18.81 13.95
C ASN A 95 -50.80 -18.16 13.32
N TYR A 96 -51.15 -18.52 12.08
CA TYR A 96 -52.26 -17.92 11.32
C TYR A 96 -53.56 -17.74 12.13
N ASP A 97 -53.97 -18.74 12.91
CA ASP A 97 -55.25 -18.73 13.66
C ASP A 97 -55.12 -18.20 15.10
N TRP A 98 -53.96 -17.65 15.46
CA TRP A 98 -53.67 -17.28 16.84
C TRP A 98 -54.16 -15.87 17.19
N GLY A 99 -54.78 -15.76 18.37
CA GLY A 99 -55.05 -14.48 19.03
C GLY A 99 -56.46 -13.93 18.81
N PRO A 100 -56.76 -12.74 19.37
CA PRO A 100 -58.01 -12.04 19.10
C PRO A 100 -58.08 -11.57 17.64
N ASN A 101 -59.29 -11.29 17.14
CA ASN A 101 -59.49 -10.64 15.84
C ASN A 101 -58.65 -9.36 15.75
N ASP A 102 -57.97 -9.16 14.61
CA ASP A 102 -57.34 -7.88 14.33
C ASP A 102 -58.46 -6.83 14.18
N LEU A 103 -58.33 -5.74 14.92
CA LEU A 103 -59.30 -4.64 14.98
C LEU A 103 -58.78 -3.43 14.19
N ASP A 104 -57.50 -3.47 13.79
CA ASP A 104 -56.83 -2.49 12.95
C ASP A 104 -56.98 -2.84 11.46
N VAL A 105 -57.36 -4.09 11.14
CA VAL A 105 -57.68 -4.58 9.79
C VAL A 105 -59.09 -5.18 9.77
N ASN A 106 -59.97 -4.69 8.87
CA ASN A 106 -61.36 -5.13 8.79
C ASN A 106 -61.56 -6.32 7.82
N ASP A 107 -60.79 -7.39 8.02
CA ASP A 107 -60.88 -8.61 7.20
C ASP A 107 -61.42 -9.84 7.96
N GLY A 108 -61.61 -9.71 9.28
CA GLY A 108 -62.15 -10.77 10.14
C GLY A 108 -61.14 -11.82 10.60
N ASN A 109 -59.87 -11.69 10.20
CA ASN A 109 -58.80 -12.61 10.62
C ASN A 109 -58.24 -12.24 12.00
N PRO A 110 -57.70 -13.22 12.76
CA PRO A 110 -57.00 -12.94 14.00
C PRO A 110 -55.64 -12.29 13.78
N ILE A 111 -55.14 -11.57 14.77
CA ILE A 111 -53.88 -10.81 14.69
C ILE A 111 -52.66 -11.69 14.32
N GLY A 112 -52.69 -13.00 14.61
CA GLY A 112 -51.67 -13.96 14.19
C GLY A 112 -51.56 -14.14 12.67
N TYR A 113 -52.61 -13.81 11.92
CA TYR A 113 -52.60 -13.75 10.46
C TYR A 113 -51.79 -12.55 9.95
N HIS A 114 -51.84 -11.41 10.67
CA HIS A 114 -51.25 -10.14 10.25
C HIS A 114 -49.82 -9.96 10.77
N THR A 115 -48.86 -10.69 10.19
CA THR A 115 -47.42 -10.55 10.51
C THR A 115 -46.56 -10.09 9.33
N ASP A 116 -47.16 -9.46 8.33
CA ASP A 116 -46.39 -8.72 7.32
C ASP A 116 -45.72 -7.48 7.94
N THR A 117 -44.70 -6.98 7.26
CA THR A 117 -43.89 -5.85 7.74
C THR A 117 -44.75 -4.64 8.15
N GLY A 118 -45.74 -4.21 7.35
CA GLY A 118 -46.61 -3.08 7.69
C GLY A 118 -47.50 -3.31 8.91
N HIS A 119 -47.84 -4.56 9.21
CA HIS A 119 -48.66 -4.94 10.36
C HIS A 119 -47.91 -4.87 11.71
N TRP A 120 -46.58 -4.70 11.74
CA TRP A 120 -45.89 -4.39 13.00
C TRP A 120 -46.40 -3.12 13.66
N TYR A 121 -46.99 -2.23 12.87
CA TYR A 121 -47.79 -1.13 13.39
C TYR A 121 -48.90 -1.64 14.32
N ASN A 122 -49.79 -2.53 13.87
CA ASN A 122 -50.93 -3.04 14.65
C ASN A 122 -50.46 -3.65 15.98
N TRP A 123 -49.39 -4.46 15.91
CA TRP A 123 -48.82 -5.14 17.08
C TRP A 123 -48.25 -4.20 18.14
N PHE A 124 -47.54 -3.13 17.75
CA PHE A 124 -46.70 -2.37 18.68
C PHE A 124 -47.03 -0.87 18.79
N LEU A 125 -47.66 -0.27 17.78
CA LEU A 125 -47.91 1.17 17.70
C LEU A 125 -49.39 1.52 17.50
N GLY A 126 -50.20 0.56 17.04
CA GLY A 126 -51.61 0.71 16.71
C GLY A 126 -52.48 1.04 17.92
N PRO A 127 -53.71 1.53 17.67
CA PRO A 127 -54.65 1.92 18.73
C PRO A 127 -55.08 0.73 19.60
N HIS A 128 -55.06 -0.49 19.07
CA HIS A 128 -55.46 -1.70 19.79
C HIS A 128 -54.29 -2.57 20.27
N ARG A 129 -53.03 -2.10 20.15
CA ARG A 129 -51.81 -2.85 20.53
C ARG A 129 -51.88 -3.51 21.91
N ASP A 130 -52.52 -2.87 22.90
CA ASP A 130 -52.56 -3.38 24.27
C ASP A 130 -53.45 -4.63 24.37
N VAL A 131 -54.46 -4.78 23.51
CA VAL A 131 -55.27 -6.00 23.42
C VAL A 131 -54.41 -7.17 22.95
N TYR A 132 -53.66 -6.95 21.87
CA TYR A 132 -52.82 -7.97 21.24
C TYR A 132 -51.65 -8.37 22.15
N LEU A 133 -50.93 -7.41 22.71
CA LEU A 133 -49.75 -7.67 23.53
C LEU A 133 -50.10 -8.27 24.89
N ASN A 134 -51.26 -7.94 25.48
CA ASN A 134 -51.73 -8.61 26.70
C ASN A 134 -52.07 -10.09 26.45
N ALA A 135 -52.70 -10.41 25.31
CA ALA A 135 -52.93 -11.80 24.91
C ALA A 135 -51.60 -12.52 24.62
N LEU A 136 -50.68 -11.85 23.93
CA LEU A 136 -49.39 -12.39 23.53
C LEU A 136 -48.52 -12.78 24.73
N TYR A 137 -48.35 -11.87 25.69
CA TYR A 137 -47.47 -12.12 26.83
C TYR A 137 -47.96 -13.27 27.73
N LYS A 138 -49.26 -13.53 27.73
CA LYS A 138 -49.90 -14.61 28.51
C LYS A 138 -50.12 -15.89 27.72
N SER A 139 -49.72 -15.93 26.44
CA SER A 139 -49.92 -17.07 25.58
C SER A 139 -49.33 -18.35 26.18
N THR A 140 -50.04 -19.45 25.97
CA THR A 140 -49.57 -20.83 26.19
C THR A 140 -49.61 -21.63 24.89
N TYR A 141 -49.87 -20.96 23.76
CA TYR A 141 -50.00 -21.62 22.46
C TYR A 141 -48.63 -22.12 21.99
N THR A 142 -48.64 -23.34 21.48
CA THR A 142 -47.46 -24.03 20.97
C THR A 142 -47.91 -25.02 19.90
N THR A 143 -47.22 -25.09 18.75
CA THR A 143 -47.53 -26.06 17.69
C THR A 143 -46.98 -27.44 18.04
N GLU A 144 -45.86 -27.49 18.76
CA GLU A 144 -45.16 -28.71 19.19
C GLU A 144 -44.75 -28.60 20.67
N PRO A 145 -44.56 -29.71 21.40
CA PRO A 145 -44.24 -29.67 22.83
C PRO A 145 -42.82 -29.13 23.09
N ASN A 146 -42.66 -28.38 24.19
CA ASN A 146 -41.36 -28.00 24.72
C ASN A 146 -40.75 -29.17 25.53
N THR A 147 -39.43 -29.32 25.49
CA THR A 147 -38.67 -30.32 26.27
C THR A 147 -38.42 -29.89 27.72
N ILE A 148 -38.67 -28.62 28.05
CA ILE A 148 -38.63 -28.08 29.40
C ILE A 148 -40.02 -27.65 29.83
N SER A 149 -40.30 -27.72 31.14
CA SER A 149 -41.60 -27.33 31.73
C SER A 149 -41.89 -25.82 31.60
N ASP A 150 -43.15 -25.46 31.39
CA ASP A 150 -43.60 -24.07 31.49
C ASP A 150 -43.38 -23.56 32.92
N ILE A 151 -42.85 -22.35 33.03
CA ILE A 151 -42.59 -21.66 34.31
C ILE A 151 -43.74 -20.70 34.69
N GLY A 152 -44.73 -20.55 33.82
CA GLY A 152 -45.82 -19.60 34.00
C GLY A 152 -45.38 -18.14 33.88
N GLY A 153 -46.32 -17.23 34.06
CA GLY A 153 -46.08 -15.79 33.95
C GLY A 153 -45.91 -15.29 32.52
N ASP A 154 -45.59 -14.01 32.42
CA ASP A 154 -45.48 -13.29 31.15
C ASP A 154 -44.17 -13.62 30.41
N ALA A 155 -44.24 -13.76 29.09
CA ALA A 155 -43.05 -13.86 28.23
C ALA A 155 -42.11 -12.65 28.44
N LYS A 156 -40.81 -12.89 28.61
CA LYS A 156 -39.78 -11.86 28.85
C LYS A 156 -38.98 -11.53 27.59
N VAL A 157 -38.88 -12.47 26.68
CA VAL A 157 -38.27 -12.28 25.36
C VAL A 157 -39.36 -12.33 24.31
N VAL A 158 -39.39 -11.33 23.43
CA VAL A 158 -40.35 -11.21 22.33
C VAL A 158 -39.56 -11.24 21.03
N MET A 159 -39.59 -12.37 20.35
CA MET A 159 -39.00 -12.56 19.04
C MET A 159 -40.07 -12.38 17.99
N PHE A 160 -39.80 -11.69 16.88
CA PHE A 160 -40.77 -11.55 15.80
C PHE A 160 -40.09 -11.47 14.45
N LYS A 161 -40.77 -12.00 13.42
CA LYS A 161 -40.31 -11.97 12.04
C LYS A 161 -41.45 -11.66 11.08
N SER A 162 -41.15 -11.00 9.96
CA SER A 162 -42.12 -10.81 8.89
C SER A 162 -42.32 -12.09 8.08
N CYS A 163 -43.47 -12.21 7.42
CA CYS A 163 -43.63 -13.13 6.30
C CYS A 163 -42.81 -12.68 5.08
N PHE A 164 -42.73 -13.55 4.07
CA PHE A 164 -41.93 -13.33 2.87
C PHE A 164 -42.22 -12.02 2.19
N SER A 165 -41.15 -11.39 1.73
CA SER A 165 -41.22 -10.22 0.88
C SER A 165 -41.23 -10.48 -0.61
N SER A 166 -41.19 -11.75 -1.03
CA SER A 166 -41.16 -12.11 -2.45
C SER A 166 -42.47 -11.95 -3.20
N LEU A 167 -43.59 -11.83 -2.49
CA LEU A 167 -44.86 -11.40 -3.08
C LEU A 167 -44.97 -9.86 -3.14
N GLN A 168 -43.94 -9.13 -2.72
CA GLN A 168 -43.99 -7.68 -2.48
C GLN A 168 -43.24 -6.94 -3.56
N VAL A 169 -43.90 -6.02 -4.25
CA VAL A 169 -43.20 -4.99 -5.01
C VAL A 169 -42.70 -3.95 -4.02
N ILE A 170 -41.40 -3.95 -3.76
CA ILE A 170 -40.75 -2.89 -2.98
C ILE A 170 -40.23 -1.84 -3.94
N TYR A 171 -40.56 -0.57 -3.67
CA TYR A 171 -40.09 0.55 -4.47
C TYR A 171 -38.96 1.32 -3.79
N GLY A 172 -38.25 2.11 -4.58
CA GLY A 172 -37.16 2.98 -4.12
C GLY A 172 -35.78 2.41 -4.43
N ASN A 173 -34.78 2.88 -3.71
CA ASN A 173 -33.40 2.44 -3.82
C ASN A 173 -32.93 1.76 -2.52
N PRO A 174 -31.99 0.80 -2.57
CA PRO A 174 -31.49 0.11 -1.36
C PRO A 174 -30.96 1.07 -0.28
N ASP A 175 -30.41 2.20 -0.73
CA ASP A 175 -29.78 3.22 0.12
C ASP A 175 -30.74 4.31 0.61
N ASP A 176 -32.03 4.27 0.24
CA ASP A 176 -33.00 5.27 0.68
C ASP A 176 -33.03 5.35 2.22
N PRO A 177 -33.01 6.56 2.80
CA PRO A 177 -33.05 6.73 4.25
C PRO A 177 -34.43 6.35 4.82
N PRO A 178 -34.53 6.03 6.13
CA PRO A 178 -35.84 5.85 6.77
C PRO A 178 -36.70 7.11 6.62
N LEU A 179 -37.98 6.94 6.27
CA LEU A 179 -38.95 8.03 6.11
C LEU A 179 -38.94 8.94 7.34
N SER A 180 -38.91 10.26 7.19
CA SER A 180 -38.78 11.18 8.32
C SER A 180 -39.83 10.96 9.42
N LYS A 181 -39.44 11.11 10.69
CA LYS A 181 -40.41 11.07 11.82
C LYS A 181 -41.46 12.18 11.75
N SER A 182 -41.23 13.24 10.98
CA SER A 182 -42.21 14.30 10.78
C SER A 182 -43.36 13.89 9.84
N GLU A 183 -43.21 12.79 9.12
CA GLU A 183 -44.18 12.31 8.12
C GLU A 183 -44.95 11.11 8.67
N LYS A 184 -46.26 11.06 8.39
CA LYS A 184 -47.05 9.87 8.72
C LYS A 184 -46.68 8.76 7.74
N ASN A 185 -46.10 7.69 8.25
CA ASN A 185 -45.68 6.58 7.42
C ASN A 185 -46.90 5.88 6.78
N PRO A 186 -46.98 5.82 5.43
CA PRO A 186 -48.15 5.27 4.76
C PRO A 186 -48.27 3.76 4.95
N ILE A 187 -47.21 3.04 5.32
CA ILE A 187 -47.19 1.57 5.46
C ILE A 187 -47.94 1.03 6.69
N TYR A 188 -48.30 1.90 7.64
CA TYR A 188 -48.92 1.50 8.90
C TYR A 188 -50.20 0.69 8.71
N GLY A 189 -50.19 -0.56 9.21
CA GLY A 189 -51.32 -1.47 9.21
C GLY A 189 -51.68 -2.07 7.85
N ARG A 190 -50.77 -1.94 6.87
CA ARG A 190 -50.98 -2.48 5.52
C ARG A 190 -50.30 -3.84 5.37
N GLY A 191 -51.01 -4.74 4.72
CA GLY A 191 -50.46 -6.00 4.21
C GLY A 191 -49.69 -5.77 2.92
N CYS A 192 -49.02 -6.82 2.46
CA CYS A 192 -47.95 -6.67 1.50
C CYS A 192 -48.32 -6.79 0.01
N MET A 193 -49.58 -7.07 -0.31
CA MET A 193 -50.02 -7.24 -1.71
C MET A 193 -50.28 -5.90 -2.40
N ASP A 194 -49.51 -5.62 -3.46
CA ASP A 194 -49.63 -4.50 -4.40
C ASP A 194 -49.89 -3.12 -3.77
N ASP A 195 -49.25 -2.83 -2.64
CA ASP A 195 -49.38 -1.55 -1.96
C ASP A 195 -48.19 -0.63 -2.25
N TRP A 196 -48.46 0.49 -2.92
CA TRP A 196 -47.50 1.57 -3.22
C TRP A 196 -46.74 2.07 -1.99
N ALA A 197 -47.26 1.84 -0.78
CA ALA A 197 -46.63 2.22 0.47
C ALA A 197 -45.40 1.36 0.84
N TYR A 198 -45.19 0.21 0.19
CA TYR A 198 -44.03 -0.64 0.42
C TYR A 198 -42.80 -0.09 -0.30
N THR A 199 -42.11 0.85 0.35
CA THR A 199 -40.83 1.40 -0.11
C THR A 199 -39.72 1.10 0.87
N VAL A 200 -38.47 1.10 0.41
CA VAL A 200 -37.30 0.95 1.28
C VAL A 200 -37.34 1.98 2.43
N SER A 201 -37.68 3.23 2.11
CA SER A 201 -37.78 4.32 3.10
C SER A 201 -38.87 4.09 4.14
N ASN A 202 -40.06 3.66 3.71
CA ASN A 202 -41.20 3.43 4.60
C ASN A 202 -40.97 2.23 5.53
N ILE A 203 -40.38 1.14 5.02
CA ILE A 203 -40.06 -0.04 5.82
C ILE A 203 -39.01 0.31 6.89
N LYS A 204 -37.90 0.95 6.49
CA LYS A 204 -36.87 1.41 7.44
C LYS A 204 -37.44 2.38 8.49
N GLY A 205 -38.35 3.27 8.05
CA GLY A 205 -39.08 4.19 8.91
C GLY A 205 -39.94 3.48 9.96
N LEU A 206 -40.73 2.48 9.55
CA LEU A 206 -41.57 1.71 10.46
C LEU A 206 -40.74 1.02 11.55
N TYR A 207 -39.69 0.29 11.18
CA TYR A 207 -38.83 -0.38 12.16
C TYR A 207 -38.18 0.59 13.15
N ARG A 208 -37.78 1.78 12.68
CA ARG A 208 -37.31 2.86 13.58
C ARG A 208 -38.40 3.30 14.54
N ASP A 209 -39.64 3.42 14.07
CA ASP A 209 -40.76 3.87 14.92
C ASP A 209 -41.14 2.82 15.98
N LEU A 210 -40.96 1.51 15.70
CA LEU A 210 -41.14 0.45 16.70
C LEU A 210 -40.24 0.65 17.94
N LEU A 211 -39.06 1.26 17.76
CA LEU A 211 -38.15 1.55 18.86
C LEU A 211 -38.77 2.49 19.91
N ASP A 212 -39.75 3.32 19.54
CA ASP A 212 -40.44 4.20 20.49
C ASP A 212 -41.25 3.39 21.51
N TYR A 213 -41.84 2.27 21.08
CA TYR A 213 -42.50 1.32 21.98
C TYR A 213 -41.48 0.51 22.79
N PHE A 214 -40.44 -0.02 22.14
CA PHE A 214 -39.44 -0.83 22.84
C PHE A 214 -38.70 -0.03 23.93
N LYS A 215 -38.50 1.28 23.71
CA LYS A 215 -37.89 2.21 24.67
C LYS A 215 -38.64 2.26 26.00
N ILE A 216 -39.98 2.18 25.97
CA ILE A 216 -40.81 2.21 27.19
C ILE A 216 -41.04 0.81 27.79
N ARG A 217 -40.56 -0.25 27.13
CA ARG A 217 -40.72 -1.67 27.54
C ARG A 217 -39.38 -2.34 27.83
N GLN A 218 -38.55 -1.68 28.62
CA GLN A 218 -37.26 -2.24 29.07
C GLN A 218 -37.43 -3.49 29.98
N ASP A 219 -38.66 -3.77 30.44
CA ASP A 219 -39.04 -5.02 31.12
C ASP A 219 -39.08 -6.25 30.19
N LYS A 220 -38.91 -6.06 28.88
CA LYS A 220 -38.89 -7.08 27.84
C LYS A 220 -37.65 -6.93 26.96
N LEU A 221 -37.11 -8.03 26.46
CA LEU A 221 -36.13 -8.07 25.37
C LEU A 221 -36.85 -8.31 24.04
N PHE A 222 -36.64 -7.44 23.05
CA PHE A 222 -37.20 -7.58 21.72
C PHE A 222 -36.13 -8.09 20.75
N ILE A 223 -36.43 -9.17 20.04
CA ILE A 223 -35.55 -9.72 19.01
C ILE A 223 -36.23 -9.54 17.66
N ILE A 224 -35.65 -8.69 16.83
CA ILE A 224 -36.07 -8.48 15.45
C ILE A 224 -35.36 -9.52 14.59
N ILE A 225 -36.13 -10.39 13.96
CA ILE A 225 -35.61 -11.32 12.95
C ILE A 225 -35.92 -10.71 11.59
N THR A 226 -34.86 -10.42 10.82
CA THR A 226 -35.02 -9.89 9.46
C THR A 226 -35.85 -10.84 8.60
N THR A 227 -36.63 -10.30 7.67
CA THR A 227 -37.40 -11.09 6.70
C THR A 227 -36.50 -12.11 5.97
N PRO A 228 -36.92 -13.36 5.75
CA PRO A 228 -36.13 -14.34 4.97
C PRO A 228 -35.95 -13.90 3.50
N PRO A 229 -34.88 -14.38 2.83
CA PRO A 229 -34.71 -14.16 1.40
C PRO A 229 -35.66 -15.08 0.62
N SER A 230 -35.69 -14.92 -0.69
CA SER A 230 -36.51 -15.75 -1.59
C SER A 230 -35.70 -16.19 -2.80
N LEU A 231 -36.20 -17.21 -3.49
CA LEU A 231 -35.53 -17.76 -4.66
C LEU A 231 -35.40 -16.70 -5.75
N GLU A 232 -34.29 -16.74 -6.50
CA GLU A 232 -34.03 -15.77 -7.57
C GLU A 232 -35.13 -15.76 -8.62
N VAL A 233 -35.72 -16.92 -8.91
CA VAL A 233 -36.86 -17.07 -9.84
C VAL A 233 -38.12 -16.33 -9.39
N SER A 234 -38.26 -16.08 -8.08
CA SER A 234 -39.45 -15.43 -7.50
C SER A 234 -39.34 -13.91 -7.50
N VAL A 235 -38.14 -13.35 -7.29
CA VAL A 235 -37.96 -11.91 -7.03
C VAL A 235 -37.02 -11.20 -7.99
N GLY A 236 -36.16 -11.92 -8.70
CA GLY A 236 -35.07 -11.33 -9.46
C GLY A 236 -34.05 -10.58 -8.58
N LYS A 237 -32.96 -10.11 -9.20
CA LYS A 237 -31.84 -9.49 -8.48
C LYS A 237 -32.14 -8.11 -7.93
N GLU A 238 -32.99 -7.34 -8.61
CA GLU A 238 -33.30 -5.96 -8.24
C GLU A 238 -34.07 -5.90 -6.91
N LEU A 239 -35.16 -6.65 -6.78
CA LEU A 239 -35.93 -6.72 -5.54
C LEU A 239 -35.13 -7.36 -4.40
N ALA A 240 -34.30 -8.37 -4.71
CA ALA A 240 -33.38 -8.95 -3.73
C ALA A 240 -32.39 -7.89 -3.18
N SER A 241 -31.87 -7.02 -4.04
CA SER A 241 -30.98 -5.93 -3.60
C SER A 241 -31.66 -4.89 -2.70
N LEU A 242 -32.96 -4.59 -2.94
CA LEU A 242 -33.75 -3.70 -2.08
C LEU A 242 -33.93 -4.29 -0.68
N LEU A 243 -34.25 -5.58 -0.63
CA LEU A 243 -34.38 -6.34 0.63
C LEU A 243 -33.06 -6.42 1.39
N ARG A 244 -31.95 -6.66 0.67
CA ARG A 244 -30.61 -6.57 1.26
C ARG A 244 -30.37 -5.20 1.88
N GLY A 245 -30.69 -4.11 1.17
CA GLY A 245 -30.55 -2.74 1.67
C GLY A 245 -31.35 -2.47 2.95
N ILE A 246 -32.58 -2.98 3.03
CA ILE A 246 -33.41 -2.91 4.24
C ILE A 246 -32.75 -3.67 5.39
N ASN A 247 -32.37 -4.93 5.18
CA ASN A 247 -31.80 -5.78 6.24
C ASN A 247 -30.44 -5.26 6.72
N ASN A 248 -29.60 -4.74 5.82
CA ASN A 248 -28.36 -4.06 6.17
C ASN A 248 -28.61 -2.86 7.10
N TYR A 249 -29.64 -2.06 6.84
CA TYR A 249 -30.02 -0.96 7.75
C TYR A 249 -30.51 -1.48 9.10
N LEU A 250 -31.34 -2.53 9.12
CA LEU A 250 -31.85 -3.09 10.38
C LEU A 250 -30.71 -3.57 11.29
N VAL A 251 -29.69 -4.20 10.72
CA VAL A 251 -28.57 -4.76 11.48
C VAL A 251 -27.53 -3.70 11.84
N ASN A 252 -27.17 -2.82 10.90
CA ASN A 252 -26.05 -1.91 11.08
C ASN A 252 -26.44 -0.53 11.63
N ASP A 253 -27.66 -0.06 11.36
CA ASP A 253 -28.02 1.34 11.54
C ASP A 253 -29.18 1.57 12.52
N LEU A 254 -30.19 0.68 12.54
CA LEU A 254 -31.42 0.86 13.31
C LEU A 254 -31.17 1.19 14.79
N LEU A 255 -30.20 0.49 15.41
CA LEU A 255 -29.93 0.61 16.84
C LEU A 255 -28.81 1.61 17.19
N LYS A 256 -28.20 2.31 16.22
CA LYS A 256 -27.05 3.22 16.46
C LYS A 256 -27.31 4.27 17.54
N ASN A 257 -28.54 4.78 17.61
CA ASN A 257 -28.97 5.80 18.57
C ASN A 257 -29.98 5.28 19.60
N TYR A 258 -30.15 3.96 19.69
CA TYR A 258 -31.08 3.35 20.62
C TYR A 258 -30.37 3.14 21.98
N PRO A 259 -30.81 3.80 23.06
CA PRO A 259 -30.00 3.93 24.28
C PRO A 259 -30.12 2.75 25.25
N TYR A 260 -30.83 1.68 24.87
CA TYR A 260 -31.10 0.53 25.74
C TYR A 260 -30.67 -0.77 25.07
N ASN A 261 -30.33 -1.78 25.87
CA ASN A 261 -29.94 -3.10 25.36
C ASN A 261 -31.10 -4.07 25.18
N ASN A 262 -32.34 -3.58 25.25
CA ASN A 262 -33.52 -4.42 25.20
C ASN A 262 -34.02 -4.68 23.76
N VAL A 263 -33.20 -4.42 22.76
CA VAL A 263 -33.48 -4.72 21.35
C VAL A 263 -32.24 -5.34 20.71
N PHE A 264 -32.42 -6.42 19.96
CA PHE A 264 -31.38 -7.06 19.14
C PHE A 264 -31.92 -7.42 17.76
N VAL A 265 -31.08 -7.36 16.73
CA VAL A 265 -31.46 -7.72 15.35
C VAL A 265 -30.63 -8.91 14.90
N PHE A 266 -31.30 -9.99 14.50
CA PHE A 266 -30.66 -11.15 13.87
C PHE A 266 -30.89 -11.12 12.37
N ASP A 267 -29.79 -11.21 11.61
CA ASP A 267 -29.77 -11.14 10.16
C ASP A 267 -30.05 -12.51 9.51
N TYR A 268 -31.26 -12.99 9.75
CA TYR A 268 -31.80 -14.22 9.17
C TYR A 268 -31.75 -14.20 7.63
N TYR A 269 -31.88 -13.02 7.01
CA TYR A 269 -31.74 -12.86 5.56
C TYR A 269 -30.32 -13.21 5.11
N ASN A 270 -29.30 -12.62 5.72
CA ASN A 270 -27.92 -12.86 5.36
C ASN A 270 -27.49 -14.31 5.58
N THR A 271 -27.86 -14.90 6.72
CA THR A 271 -27.52 -16.31 7.00
C THR A 271 -28.08 -17.27 5.95
N LEU A 272 -29.18 -16.92 5.26
CA LEU A 272 -29.84 -17.74 4.25
C LEU A 272 -29.45 -17.43 2.79
N THR A 273 -28.60 -16.44 2.51
CA THR A 273 -28.21 -15.99 1.15
C THR A 273 -26.79 -16.44 0.74
N SER A 274 -26.31 -17.55 1.31
CA SER A 274 -24.87 -17.85 1.31
C SER A 274 -24.19 -18.01 -0.06
N ASN A 275 -22.88 -17.73 -0.08
CA ASN A 275 -21.94 -17.98 -1.18
C ASN A 275 -21.08 -19.26 -0.97
N GLY A 276 -21.26 -19.98 0.14
CA GLY A 276 -20.52 -21.21 0.47
C GLY A 276 -21.37 -22.47 0.64
N GLY A 277 -22.70 -22.31 0.71
CA GLY A 277 -23.68 -23.39 0.78
C GLY A 277 -24.59 -23.44 -0.45
N ASN A 278 -25.40 -24.48 -0.56
CA ASN A 278 -26.45 -24.61 -1.57
C ASN A 278 -27.65 -25.36 -0.96
N TYR A 279 -28.70 -25.58 -1.75
CA TYR A 279 -29.92 -26.23 -1.27
C TYR A 279 -29.71 -27.64 -0.69
N LEU A 280 -28.62 -28.34 -1.04
CA LEU A 280 -28.30 -29.67 -0.50
C LEU A 280 -27.35 -29.63 0.71
N LYS A 281 -26.62 -28.53 0.93
CA LYS A 281 -25.58 -28.47 1.95
C LYS A 281 -25.44 -27.07 2.52
N ASN A 282 -25.72 -26.93 3.82
CA ASN A 282 -25.38 -25.72 4.55
C ASN A 282 -23.88 -25.60 4.82
N ASP A 283 -23.47 -24.40 5.17
CA ASP A 283 -22.08 -24.00 5.32
C ASP A 283 -21.81 -23.38 6.69
N LEU A 284 -22.52 -23.83 7.72
CA LEU A 284 -22.49 -23.34 9.11
C LEU A 284 -21.07 -23.08 9.66
N ASN A 285 -20.09 -23.89 9.28
CA ASN A 285 -18.69 -23.80 9.75
C ASN A 285 -17.72 -23.22 8.72
N SER A 286 -18.22 -22.77 7.57
CA SER A 286 -17.40 -22.18 6.51
C SER A 286 -16.80 -20.84 6.94
N SER A 287 -15.66 -20.49 6.32
CA SER A 287 -15.06 -19.15 6.38
C SER A 287 -15.46 -18.28 5.19
N THR A 288 -16.12 -18.84 4.18
CA THR A 288 -16.44 -18.20 2.90
C THR A 288 -17.93 -17.92 2.68
N GLY A 289 -18.77 -18.38 3.61
CA GLY A 289 -20.22 -18.20 3.61
C GLY A 289 -20.68 -16.85 4.15
N ASN A 290 -21.95 -16.50 3.89
CA ASN A 290 -22.60 -15.40 4.60
C ASN A 290 -22.97 -15.87 6.01
N HIS A 291 -22.59 -15.10 7.02
CA HIS A 291 -22.75 -15.46 8.43
C HIS A 291 -23.22 -14.25 9.25
N HIS A 292 -24.07 -14.52 10.25
CA HIS A 292 -24.25 -13.64 11.40
C HIS A 292 -24.16 -14.53 12.64
N ARG A 293 -22.95 -14.71 13.17
CA ARG A 293 -22.66 -15.72 14.20
C ARG A 293 -21.70 -15.22 15.25
N TYR A 294 -21.57 -15.96 16.35
CA TYR A 294 -20.48 -15.79 17.30
C TYR A 294 -19.44 -16.90 17.12
N ARG A 295 -18.15 -16.54 17.03
CA ARG A 295 -17.02 -17.46 16.89
C ARG A 295 -15.78 -16.89 17.57
N GLU A 296 -15.07 -17.73 18.32
CA GLU A 296 -13.74 -17.41 18.89
C GLU A 296 -13.66 -16.07 19.64
N GLY A 297 -14.72 -15.73 20.38
CA GLY A 297 -14.77 -14.50 21.19
C GLY A 297 -15.33 -13.27 20.47
N LYS A 298 -15.76 -13.37 19.21
CA LYS A 298 -16.22 -12.24 18.39
C LYS A 298 -17.55 -12.54 17.71
N ILE A 299 -18.31 -11.48 17.43
CA ILE A 299 -19.46 -11.53 16.52
C ILE A 299 -18.93 -11.34 15.09
N GLU A 300 -19.21 -12.30 14.22
CA GLU A 300 -18.92 -12.26 12.79
C GLU A 300 -20.21 -11.93 12.03
N HIS A 301 -20.23 -10.79 11.33
CA HIS A 301 -21.26 -10.45 10.35
C HIS A 301 -20.61 -10.33 8.97
N THR A 302 -20.60 -11.44 8.24
CA THR A 302 -19.94 -11.56 6.93
C THR A 302 -20.99 -11.50 5.83
N ILE A 303 -20.88 -10.49 4.97
CA ILE A 303 -21.72 -10.31 3.78
C ILE A 303 -20.81 -10.37 2.55
N ASN A 304 -21.05 -11.33 1.66
CA ASN A 304 -20.39 -11.46 0.37
C ASN A 304 -21.40 -11.10 -0.72
N PHE A 305 -21.22 -9.95 -1.39
CA PHE A 305 -22.16 -9.34 -2.35
C PHE A 305 -22.33 -10.10 -3.68
N LYS A 306 -22.15 -11.42 -3.70
CA LYS A 306 -22.31 -12.26 -4.90
C LYS A 306 -23.72 -12.86 -5.03
N ASN A 307 -24.52 -12.92 -3.96
CA ASN A 307 -25.86 -13.48 -3.96
C ASN A 307 -26.77 -12.83 -2.90
N ASP A 308 -27.93 -12.32 -3.32
CA ASP A 308 -28.98 -11.77 -2.43
C ASP A 308 -30.23 -12.66 -2.38
N CYS A 309 -30.22 -13.80 -3.06
CA CYS A 309 -31.35 -14.72 -3.11
C CYS A 309 -31.16 -15.91 -2.17
N LEU A 310 -32.26 -16.60 -1.84
CA LEU A 310 -32.28 -17.77 -0.96
C LEU A 310 -31.39 -18.89 -1.51
N ALA A 311 -30.36 -19.26 -0.75
CA ALA A 311 -29.44 -20.34 -1.12
C ALA A 311 -29.97 -21.74 -0.74
N TYR A 312 -30.96 -21.81 0.17
CA TYR A 312 -31.44 -23.05 0.78
C TYR A 312 -32.93 -23.25 0.53
N GLY A 313 -33.42 -23.11 -0.70
CA GLY A 313 -34.85 -23.31 -0.99
C GLY A 313 -35.32 -24.75 -0.76
N SER A 314 -36.61 -24.89 -0.47
CA SER A 314 -37.28 -26.19 -0.39
C SER A 314 -37.64 -26.67 -1.79
N ASP A 315 -37.58 -27.98 -1.96
CA ASP A 315 -37.97 -28.71 -3.15
C ASP A 315 -39.19 -29.56 -2.75
N THR A 316 -40.38 -29.15 -3.20
CA THR A 316 -41.64 -29.74 -2.78
C THR A 316 -42.08 -30.91 -3.65
N ASP A 317 -41.58 -31.02 -4.89
CA ASP A 317 -41.92 -32.09 -5.83
C ASP A 317 -40.83 -33.17 -5.97
N GLY A 318 -39.64 -32.92 -5.42
CA GLY A 318 -38.53 -33.86 -5.30
C GLY A 318 -37.66 -33.97 -6.56
N ASP A 319 -37.76 -33.02 -7.49
CA ASP A 319 -36.99 -33.01 -8.74
C ASP A 319 -35.53 -32.50 -8.58
N ASN A 320 -35.14 -32.13 -7.35
CA ASN A 320 -33.89 -31.50 -6.96
C ASN A 320 -33.72 -30.06 -7.44
N ILE A 321 -34.80 -29.36 -7.74
CA ILE A 321 -34.84 -27.94 -8.09
C ILE A 321 -35.70 -27.23 -7.03
N PRO A 322 -35.15 -26.27 -6.28
CA PRO A 322 -35.96 -25.51 -5.34
C PRO A 322 -37.10 -24.76 -6.03
N ASP A 323 -38.33 -25.05 -5.62
CA ASP A 323 -39.57 -24.52 -6.17
C ASP A 323 -40.37 -23.70 -5.13
N ASP A 324 -39.98 -23.78 -3.85
CA ASP A 324 -40.60 -23.04 -2.75
C ASP A 324 -39.60 -22.07 -2.08
N ASN A 325 -40.10 -20.87 -1.79
CA ASN A 325 -39.37 -19.83 -1.06
C ASN A 325 -39.14 -20.19 0.42
N HIS A 326 -39.78 -21.23 0.97
CA HIS A 326 -39.46 -21.77 2.30
C HIS A 326 -38.02 -22.29 2.35
N PRO A 327 -37.19 -21.82 3.30
CA PRO A 327 -35.90 -22.44 3.52
C PRO A 327 -36.09 -23.92 3.87
N ASN A 328 -35.23 -24.76 3.35
CA ASN A 328 -35.24 -26.18 3.69
C ASN A 328 -34.65 -26.40 5.10
N PRO A 329 -34.76 -27.62 5.66
CA PRO A 329 -34.27 -27.91 7.01
C PRO A 329 -32.79 -27.57 7.24
N GLU A 330 -31.92 -27.68 6.23
CA GLU A 330 -30.50 -27.38 6.37
C GLU A 330 -30.22 -25.88 6.47
N GLY A 331 -30.94 -25.05 5.70
CA GLY A 331 -30.89 -23.59 5.85
C GLY A 331 -31.40 -23.15 7.23
N HIS A 332 -32.50 -23.74 7.69
CA HIS A 332 -33.04 -23.46 9.02
C HIS A 332 -32.08 -23.88 10.15
N LYS A 333 -31.47 -25.06 10.07
CA LYS A 333 -30.46 -25.50 11.05
C LYS A 333 -29.28 -24.55 11.11
N LYS A 334 -28.76 -24.12 9.96
CA LYS A 334 -27.69 -23.11 9.91
C LYS A 334 -28.08 -21.86 10.70
N ALA A 335 -29.25 -21.30 10.40
CA ALA A 335 -29.76 -20.13 11.11
C ALA A 335 -29.88 -20.37 12.62
N THR A 336 -30.37 -21.54 13.05
CA THR A 336 -30.46 -21.90 14.46
C THR A 336 -29.11 -21.88 15.18
N TYR A 337 -28.10 -22.55 14.61
CA TYR A 337 -26.80 -22.69 15.27
C TYR A 337 -25.98 -21.40 15.26
N GLU A 338 -26.20 -20.51 14.28
CA GLU A 338 -25.63 -19.16 14.30
C GLU A 338 -26.35 -18.22 15.28
N TYR A 339 -27.68 -18.34 15.38
CA TYR A 339 -28.54 -17.47 16.19
C TYR A 339 -28.40 -17.70 17.69
N ILE A 340 -28.36 -18.96 18.15
CA ILE A 340 -28.57 -19.28 19.57
C ILE A 340 -27.55 -18.60 20.50
N GLN A 341 -26.29 -18.50 20.07
CA GLN A 341 -25.25 -17.83 20.85
C GLN A 341 -25.43 -16.31 20.85
N LEU A 342 -25.91 -15.73 19.75
CA LEU A 342 -26.22 -14.30 19.67
C LEU A 342 -27.44 -13.93 20.53
N LEU A 343 -28.46 -14.80 20.60
CA LEU A 343 -29.58 -14.63 21.52
C LEU A 343 -29.10 -14.61 22.97
N ASN A 344 -28.21 -15.52 23.35
CA ASN A 344 -27.63 -15.55 24.70
C ASN A 344 -26.85 -14.27 25.01
N ILE A 345 -26.03 -13.78 24.06
CA ILE A 345 -25.32 -12.50 24.19
C ILE A 345 -26.32 -11.35 24.39
N ALA A 346 -27.36 -11.27 23.56
CA ALA A 346 -28.39 -10.24 23.66
C ALA A 346 -29.11 -10.30 25.02
N TYR A 347 -29.48 -11.48 25.49
CA TYR A 347 -30.11 -11.68 26.78
C TYR A 347 -29.20 -11.24 27.93
N ASN A 348 -27.96 -11.72 27.98
CA ASN A 348 -27.04 -11.40 29.06
C ASN A 348 -26.73 -9.89 29.11
N ARG A 349 -26.57 -9.26 27.96
CA ARG A 349 -26.36 -7.80 27.85
C ARG A 349 -27.59 -6.99 28.27
N TRP A 350 -28.79 -7.45 27.95
CA TRP A 350 -30.02 -6.84 28.44
C TRP A 350 -30.14 -6.99 29.97
N LYS A 351 -29.85 -8.17 30.50
CA LYS A 351 -29.93 -8.46 31.94
C LYS A 351 -28.88 -7.74 32.78
N SER A 352 -27.66 -7.54 32.26
CA SER A 352 -26.58 -6.86 32.98
C SER A 352 -26.86 -5.36 33.16
N GLY A 353 -27.68 -4.76 32.30
CA GLY A 353 -27.95 -3.33 32.31
C GLY A 353 -26.75 -2.48 31.83
N GLU A 354 -25.69 -3.10 31.29
CA GLU A 354 -24.49 -2.41 30.82
C GLU A 354 -24.75 -1.62 29.54
N VAL A 355 -24.81 -0.29 29.62
CA VAL A 355 -24.91 0.58 28.44
C VAL A 355 -23.66 0.38 27.57
N VAL A 356 -23.82 -0.19 26.37
CA VAL A 356 -22.72 -0.23 25.39
C VAL A 356 -22.64 1.13 24.71
N THR A 357 -21.65 1.91 25.12
CA THR A 357 -21.20 3.09 24.38
C THR A 357 -20.64 2.62 23.03
N PRO A 358 -21.18 3.07 21.88
CA PRO A 358 -20.65 2.66 20.59
C PRO A 358 -19.21 3.15 20.43
N LYS A 359 -18.33 2.25 20.00
CA LYS A 359 -16.88 2.47 19.98
C LYS A 359 -16.51 3.33 18.77
N THR A 360 -16.08 4.55 19.03
CA THR A 360 -15.41 5.39 18.04
C THR A 360 -13.97 4.90 17.86
N ALA A 361 -13.56 4.56 16.65
CA ALA A 361 -12.17 4.21 16.33
C ALA A 361 -11.80 4.66 14.92
N ILE A 362 -10.59 5.15 14.73
CA ILE A 362 -10.10 5.61 13.43
C ILE A 362 -8.66 5.14 13.22
N ASP A 363 -8.42 4.49 12.10
CA ASP A 363 -7.10 4.09 11.64
C ASP A 363 -6.51 5.19 10.76
N PHE A 364 -5.19 5.28 10.75
CA PHE A 364 -4.48 6.26 9.95
C PHE A 364 -3.16 5.70 9.45
N SER A 365 -2.79 6.09 8.22
CA SER A 365 -1.55 5.70 7.55
C SER A 365 -1.01 6.86 6.71
N PRO A 366 0.29 7.20 6.82
CA PRO A 366 1.28 6.62 7.74
C PRO A 366 1.05 7.04 9.21
N LYS A 367 1.67 6.35 10.18
CA LYS A 367 1.59 6.67 11.62
C LYS A 367 2.45 7.87 12.05
N SER A 368 3.39 8.26 11.21
CA SER A 368 4.19 9.48 11.30
C SER A 368 4.53 9.96 9.90
N ALA A 369 4.83 11.25 9.74
CA ALA A 369 5.24 11.83 8.47
C ALA A 369 6.54 12.63 8.67
N ASN A 370 7.60 12.22 7.99
CA ASN A 370 8.87 12.94 7.95
C ASN A 370 9.05 13.60 6.58
N PHE A 371 9.22 14.92 6.56
CA PHE A 371 9.33 15.71 5.33
C PHE A 371 10.78 15.94 4.89
N GLY A 372 11.73 15.29 5.55
CA GLY A 372 13.16 15.46 5.27
C GLY A 372 13.66 16.85 5.62
N ARG A 373 14.72 17.28 4.94
CA ARG A 373 15.35 18.59 5.15
C ARG A 373 14.80 19.58 4.13
N VAL A 374 14.27 20.70 4.60
CA VAL A 374 13.65 21.72 3.74
C VAL A 374 14.25 23.07 4.05
N GLU A 375 14.59 23.79 2.98
CA GLU A 375 15.17 25.13 3.08
C GLU A 375 14.15 26.09 3.72
N ILE A 376 14.57 26.93 4.68
CA ILE A 376 13.70 27.91 5.33
C ILE A 376 13.05 28.80 4.27
N GLY A 377 11.72 28.86 4.28
CA GLY A 377 10.93 29.59 3.30
C GLY A 377 10.53 28.79 2.05
N LYS A 378 11.14 27.63 1.78
CA LYS A 378 10.68 26.66 0.78
C LYS A 378 9.67 25.69 1.37
N THR A 379 8.95 24.99 0.49
CA THR A 379 7.91 24.02 0.85
C THR A 379 8.36 22.64 0.40
N SER A 380 8.19 21.62 1.25
CA SER A 380 8.47 20.22 0.93
C SER A 380 7.55 19.68 -0.17
N SER A 381 7.89 18.50 -0.70
CA SER A 381 6.87 17.63 -1.31
C SER A 381 5.80 17.25 -0.28
N SER A 382 4.57 17.05 -0.73
CA SER A 382 3.46 16.68 0.15
C SER A 382 3.49 15.20 0.56
N VAL A 383 3.14 14.91 1.81
CA VAL A 383 2.86 13.55 2.30
C VAL A 383 1.35 13.39 2.43
N SER A 384 0.80 12.35 1.78
CA SER A 384 -0.63 12.02 1.88
C SER A 384 -0.88 11.14 3.11
N ILE A 385 -1.75 11.61 4.00
CA ILE A 385 -2.24 10.90 5.19
C ILE A 385 -3.65 10.42 4.90
N THR A 386 -3.88 9.11 5.09
CA THR A 386 -5.20 8.47 4.96
C THR A 386 -5.78 8.25 6.35
N MET A 387 -7.04 8.62 6.55
CA MET A 387 -7.84 8.34 7.74
C MET A 387 -9.00 7.42 7.38
N LYS A 388 -9.20 6.33 8.12
CA LYS A 388 -10.27 5.35 7.91
C LYS A 388 -11.05 5.14 9.20
N ASN A 389 -12.37 5.23 9.17
CA ASN A 389 -13.18 4.86 10.33
C ASN A 389 -13.15 3.34 10.54
N SER A 390 -12.53 2.90 11.63
CA SER A 390 -12.42 1.50 12.04
C SER A 390 -13.37 1.12 13.19
N GLY A 391 -14.18 2.08 13.66
CA GLY A 391 -15.18 1.88 14.71
C GLY A 391 -16.60 1.71 14.19
N ASP A 392 -17.54 1.71 15.13
CA ASP A 392 -18.96 1.43 14.88
C ASP A 392 -19.83 2.70 14.82
N SER A 393 -19.31 3.82 15.30
CA SER A 393 -19.95 5.15 15.21
C SER A 393 -19.45 5.94 14.01
N ASP A 394 -20.32 6.74 13.41
CA ASP A 394 -19.92 7.75 12.43
C ASP A 394 -18.96 8.76 13.08
N ILE A 395 -17.88 9.10 12.39
CA ILE A 395 -16.86 10.01 12.90
C ILE A 395 -16.89 11.28 12.08
N LYS A 396 -17.33 12.37 12.70
CA LYS A 396 -17.18 13.70 12.11
C LYS A 396 -15.73 14.15 12.22
N ILE A 397 -15.16 14.54 11.09
CA ILE A 397 -13.80 15.08 10.96
C ILE A 397 -13.91 16.60 10.81
N SER A 398 -14.15 17.30 11.92
CA SER A 398 -14.36 18.76 11.92
C SER A 398 -13.27 19.56 12.61
N ASP A 399 -12.33 18.88 13.27
CA ASP A 399 -11.38 19.48 14.21
C ASP A 399 -9.94 19.02 13.98
N LEU A 400 -9.62 18.66 12.74
CA LEU A 400 -8.24 18.43 12.34
C LEU A 400 -7.44 19.71 12.46
N LYS A 401 -6.40 19.66 13.29
CA LYS A 401 -5.48 20.78 13.43
C LYS A 401 -4.06 20.28 13.63
N ILE A 402 -3.10 21.07 13.17
CA ILE A 402 -1.70 20.85 13.52
C ILE A 402 -1.45 21.60 14.83
N SER A 403 -0.79 20.95 15.78
CA SER A 403 -0.44 21.50 17.09
C SER A 403 0.99 21.12 17.48
N GLY A 404 1.46 21.63 18.62
CA GLY A 404 2.85 21.45 19.08
C GLY A 404 3.71 22.67 18.80
N THR A 405 4.97 22.60 19.21
CA THR A 405 5.87 23.76 19.26
C THR A 405 6.16 24.37 17.88
N ASN A 406 6.19 23.55 16.82
CA ASN A 406 6.47 24.00 15.44
C ASN A 406 5.27 23.86 14.49
N TYR A 407 4.05 23.90 15.02
CA TYR A 407 2.83 23.64 14.23
C TYR A 407 2.67 24.56 13.01
N ASP A 408 3.15 25.80 13.12
CA ASP A 408 3.04 26.84 12.11
C ASP A 408 4.04 26.69 10.96
N GLU A 409 4.91 25.67 11.03
CA GLU A 409 5.84 25.25 9.99
C GLU A 409 5.32 24.05 9.18
N PHE A 410 4.14 23.51 9.50
CA PHE A 410 3.48 22.46 8.72
C PHE A 410 2.11 22.95 8.23
N LEU A 411 1.74 22.59 7.01
CA LEU A 411 0.50 23.06 6.38
C LEU A 411 -0.27 21.88 5.79
N ILE A 412 -1.58 21.84 6.02
CA ILE A 412 -2.46 20.95 5.26
C ILE A 412 -2.76 21.64 3.92
N GLN A 413 -2.19 21.13 2.83
CA GLN A 413 -2.34 21.71 1.49
C GLN A 413 -3.68 21.33 0.87
N ASN A 414 -4.02 20.03 0.88
CA ASN A 414 -5.30 19.51 0.43
C ASN A 414 -5.94 18.72 1.57
N ASN A 415 -7.21 18.97 1.89
CA ASN A 415 -7.90 18.29 2.97
C ASN A 415 -9.22 17.70 2.50
N PHE A 416 -9.18 16.49 1.92
CA PHE A 416 -10.38 15.76 1.53
C PHE A 416 -11.09 15.10 2.72
N CYS A 417 -10.56 15.26 3.93
CA CYS A 417 -11.20 14.87 5.18
C CYS A 417 -12.03 15.99 5.82
N LYS A 418 -11.86 17.25 5.38
CA LYS A 418 -12.47 18.41 6.03
C LYS A 418 -13.99 18.31 6.05
N ASP A 419 -14.57 18.43 7.26
CA ASP A 419 -16.00 18.43 7.54
C ASP A 419 -16.73 17.16 7.07
N LYS A 420 -15.99 16.10 6.73
CA LYS A 420 -16.58 14.81 6.38
C LYS A 420 -17.10 14.10 7.62
N VAL A 421 -18.22 13.41 7.44
CA VAL A 421 -18.69 12.38 8.37
C VAL A 421 -18.24 11.05 7.77
N LEU A 422 -17.21 10.45 8.34
CA LEU A 422 -16.74 9.13 7.93
C LEU A 422 -17.66 8.07 8.53
N LYS A 423 -18.42 7.38 7.67
CA LYS A 423 -19.16 6.19 8.07
C LYS A 423 -18.21 5.02 8.31
N LYS A 424 -18.69 3.96 8.93
CA LYS A 424 -17.90 2.73 9.17
C LYS A 424 -17.20 2.26 7.90
N SER A 425 -15.90 1.99 8.00
CA SER A 425 -15.00 1.60 6.91
C SER A 425 -14.73 2.64 5.81
N GLU A 426 -15.40 3.80 5.82
CA GLU A 426 -15.07 4.88 4.90
C GLU A 426 -13.73 5.52 5.25
N LEU A 427 -13.09 6.07 4.23
CA LEU A 427 -11.82 6.76 4.34
C LEU A 427 -11.86 8.15 3.73
N CYS A 428 -10.91 8.96 4.14
CA CYS A 428 -10.57 10.22 3.50
C CYS A 428 -9.06 10.41 3.54
N THR A 429 -8.57 11.35 2.73
CA THR A 429 -7.15 11.69 2.68
C THR A 429 -6.94 13.18 2.89
N LEU A 430 -5.77 13.54 3.39
CA LEU A 430 -5.29 14.92 3.43
C LEU A 430 -3.79 14.93 3.12
N GLU A 431 -3.31 15.99 2.50
CA GLU A 431 -1.92 16.18 2.13
C GLU A 431 -1.32 17.24 3.04
N VAL A 432 -0.23 16.89 3.71
CA VAL A 432 0.52 17.80 4.56
C VAL A 432 1.82 18.14 3.84
N VAL A 433 2.29 19.38 3.98
CA VAL A 433 3.62 19.85 3.57
C VAL A 433 4.32 20.48 4.76
N PHE A 434 5.63 20.55 4.69
CA PHE A 434 6.49 21.22 5.66
C PHE A 434 7.14 22.45 5.03
N LYS A 435 7.01 23.60 5.70
CA LYS A 435 7.56 24.90 5.33
C LYS A 435 8.29 25.51 6.53
N PRO A 436 9.58 25.21 6.70
CA PRO A 436 10.31 25.65 7.87
C PRO A 436 10.51 27.16 7.91
N LYS A 437 10.50 27.72 9.13
CA LYS A 437 10.74 29.13 9.46
C LYS A 437 12.04 29.33 10.23
N SER A 438 12.55 28.28 10.87
CA SER A 438 13.74 28.32 11.70
C SER A 438 14.58 27.05 11.51
N GLU A 439 15.85 27.10 11.91
CA GLU A 439 16.80 25.97 11.77
C GLU A 439 16.53 24.84 12.77
N GLY A 440 16.91 23.62 12.41
CA GLY A 440 16.87 22.42 13.24
C GLY A 440 15.60 21.59 13.04
N LEU A 441 15.59 20.43 13.69
CA LEU A 441 14.42 19.56 13.76
C LEU A 441 13.18 20.32 14.23
N LYS A 442 12.10 20.19 13.47
CA LYS A 442 10.76 20.68 13.76
C LYS A 442 9.87 19.50 13.98
N GLU A 443 9.14 19.54 15.08
CA GLU A 443 8.14 18.54 15.40
C GLU A 443 6.80 19.22 15.64
N ALA A 444 5.78 18.63 15.04
CA ALA A 444 4.41 18.99 15.27
C ALA A 444 3.57 17.71 15.32
N LYS A 445 2.31 17.86 15.68
CA LYS A 445 1.35 16.78 15.71
C LYS A 445 0.15 17.19 14.90
N LEU A 446 -0.22 16.40 13.90
CA LEU A 446 -1.55 16.49 13.34
C LEU A 446 -2.51 15.81 14.32
N LEU A 447 -3.43 16.59 14.87
CA LEU A 447 -4.39 16.17 15.87
C LEU A 447 -5.81 16.17 15.32
N LYS A 448 -6.59 15.21 15.81
CA LYS A 448 -8.04 15.31 15.96
C LYS A 448 -8.33 15.23 17.45
N GLU A 449 -8.96 16.25 18.03
CA GLU A 449 -9.16 16.36 19.49
C GLU A 449 -10.49 15.76 19.96
N SER A 450 -11.48 15.76 19.09
CA SER A 450 -12.76 15.07 19.25
C SER A 450 -12.51 13.57 19.22
N GLU A 451 -13.31 12.81 19.95
CA GLU A 451 -13.19 11.35 19.93
C GLU A 451 -13.63 10.77 18.57
N PRO A 452 -12.95 9.73 18.04
CA PRO A 452 -11.71 9.17 18.57
C PRO A 452 -10.55 10.13 18.29
N LYS A 453 -9.71 10.36 19.31
CA LYS A 453 -8.54 11.22 19.20
C LYS A 453 -7.49 10.62 18.29
N ILE A 454 -6.86 11.47 17.48
CA ILE A 454 -5.77 11.09 16.60
C ILE A 454 -4.57 11.94 16.91
N GLU A 455 -3.40 11.31 16.90
CA GLU A 455 -2.12 11.99 16.94
C GLU A 455 -1.19 11.36 15.90
N ILE A 456 -0.74 12.16 14.93
CA ILE A 456 0.28 11.78 13.95
C ILE A 456 1.47 12.70 14.15
N LEU A 457 2.62 12.11 14.46
CA LEU A 457 3.86 12.86 14.57
C LEU A 457 4.29 13.36 13.20
N LEU A 458 4.43 14.68 13.08
CA LEU A 458 5.00 15.34 11.92
C LEU A 458 6.41 15.78 12.30
N SER A 459 7.38 15.45 11.45
CA SER A 459 8.75 15.91 11.63
C SER A 459 9.34 16.40 10.32
N GLY A 460 10.18 17.41 10.40
CA GLY A 460 10.89 17.95 9.26
C GLY A 460 12.03 18.79 9.78
N GLU A 461 13.14 18.83 9.07
CA GLU A 461 14.28 19.62 9.50
C GLU A 461 14.33 20.91 8.71
N GLY A 462 14.07 22.02 9.39
CA GLY A 462 14.27 23.33 8.82
C GLY A 462 15.75 23.59 8.72
N TYR A 463 16.25 23.89 7.53
CA TYR A 463 17.59 24.41 7.41
C TYR A 463 17.50 25.77 6.77
N LYS A 464 18.13 26.77 7.37
CA LYS A 464 18.38 28.00 6.64
C LYS A 464 19.24 27.54 5.47
N THR A 465 18.87 27.90 4.24
CA THR A 465 19.90 28.50 3.43
C THR A 465 20.36 29.68 4.28
N SER A 466 21.35 29.40 5.12
CA SER A 466 22.50 30.24 5.10
C SER A 466 22.60 30.63 3.61
N ILE A 467 22.55 31.94 3.29
CA ILE A 467 23.57 32.42 2.34
C ILE A 467 24.75 31.64 2.82
N PRO A 468 25.16 30.55 2.12
CA PRO A 468 25.99 29.56 2.75
C PRO A 468 27.02 30.41 3.42
N GLN A 469 27.16 30.32 4.76
CA GLN A 469 28.35 30.91 5.30
C GLN A 469 29.34 29.92 4.73
N THR A 470 29.74 30.21 3.49
CA THR A 470 30.29 29.26 2.56
C THR A 470 31.51 28.94 3.35
N GLY A 471 31.54 27.72 3.87
CA GLY A 471 32.83 27.19 4.13
C GLY A 471 33.58 27.39 2.82
N ASN A 472 34.85 27.71 2.95
CA ASN A 472 35.59 28.22 1.83
C ASN A 472 35.48 27.25 0.66
N ILE A 473 35.33 27.79 -0.54
CA ILE A 473 35.34 26.98 -1.75
C ILE A 473 36.81 26.76 -2.07
N TYR A 474 37.23 25.51 -1.99
CA TYR A 474 38.56 25.07 -2.34
C TYR A 474 38.55 24.35 -3.68
N TYR A 475 39.70 24.35 -4.35
CA TYR A 475 39.88 23.80 -5.68
C TYR A 475 41.08 22.85 -5.70
N VAL A 476 40.91 21.74 -6.41
CA VAL A 476 41.98 20.80 -6.73
C VAL A 476 42.17 20.73 -8.25
N SER A 477 43.41 20.68 -8.69
CA SER A 477 43.83 20.59 -10.10
C SER A 477 45.08 19.71 -10.25
N ASN A 478 45.18 18.93 -11.34
CA ASN A 478 46.40 18.18 -11.70
C ASN A 478 47.67 19.06 -11.78
N SER A 479 47.52 20.33 -12.13
CA SER A 479 48.60 21.32 -12.23
C SER A 479 48.83 22.11 -10.93
N GLY A 480 48.09 21.80 -9.87
CA GLY A 480 48.17 22.48 -8.57
C GLY A 480 49.41 22.12 -7.75
N ASN A 481 49.45 22.65 -6.52
CA ASN A 481 50.49 22.35 -5.52
C ASN A 481 49.85 22.35 -4.13
N ASP A 482 50.12 21.34 -3.30
CA ASP A 482 49.50 21.24 -1.96
C ASP A 482 50.02 22.29 -0.96
N ASN A 483 51.10 23.01 -1.30
CA ASN A 483 51.52 24.21 -0.58
C ASN A 483 50.71 25.46 -0.94
N ASN A 484 49.82 25.38 -1.93
CA ASN A 484 48.96 26.50 -2.31
C ASN A 484 47.85 26.76 -1.28
N SER A 485 47.15 27.87 -1.46
CA SER A 485 45.99 28.26 -0.63
C SER A 485 44.71 27.47 -0.92
N GLY A 486 44.68 26.66 -1.99
CA GLY A 486 43.48 25.94 -2.41
C GLY A 486 42.44 26.82 -3.11
N THR A 487 42.78 28.06 -3.46
CA THR A 487 41.92 28.95 -4.26
C THR A 487 41.92 28.52 -5.73
N ARG A 488 40.97 28.99 -6.54
CA ARG A 488 40.90 28.57 -7.96
C ARG A 488 42.17 28.91 -8.75
N GLU A 489 42.80 30.05 -8.45
CA GLU A 489 44.04 30.52 -9.10
C GLU A 489 45.29 29.78 -8.60
N LYS A 490 45.23 29.24 -7.38
CA LYS A 490 46.30 28.49 -6.73
C LYS A 490 45.67 27.22 -6.11
N PRO A 491 45.24 26.27 -6.94
CA PRO A 491 44.54 25.08 -6.46
C PRO A 491 45.53 24.16 -5.76
N TRP A 492 45.01 23.35 -4.85
CA TRP A 492 45.74 22.19 -4.35
C TRP A 492 45.92 21.16 -5.46
N LYS A 493 46.87 20.24 -5.25
CA LYS A 493 47.20 19.22 -6.26
C LYS A 493 46.46 17.92 -6.00
N THR A 494 46.42 17.47 -4.75
CA THR A 494 45.95 16.13 -4.39
C THR A 494 44.57 16.17 -3.74
N VAL A 495 43.70 15.25 -4.16
CA VAL A 495 42.31 15.18 -3.67
C VAL A 495 42.24 14.73 -2.22
N GLY A 496 43.10 13.78 -1.81
CA GLY A 496 43.20 13.31 -0.43
C GLY A 496 43.62 14.43 0.52
N PHE A 497 44.70 15.16 0.20
CA PHE A 497 45.13 16.33 0.98
C PHE A 497 44.00 17.34 1.13
N ALA A 498 43.37 17.73 0.02
CA ALA A 498 42.32 18.72 0.00
C ALA A 498 41.13 18.32 0.88
N SER A 499 40.64 17.08 0.75
CA SER A 499 39.48 16.58 1.49
C SER A 499 39.67 16.64 3.02
N LYS A 500 40.89 16.35 3.50
CA LYS A 500 41.25 16.36 4.93
C LYS A 500 41.39 17.78 5.51
N LYS A 501 41.53 18.80 4.65
CA LYS A 501 41.59 20.22 5.09
C LYS A 501 40.22 20.85 5.25
N LEU A 502 39.18 20.23 4.70
CA LEU A 502 37.82 20.74 4.75
C LEU A 502 37.29 20.75 6.18
N LYS A 503 36.55 21.81 6.49
CA LYS A 503 35.79 22.00 7.72
C LYS A 503 34.29 21.93 7.42
N PRO A 504 33.43 21.68 8.43
CA PRO A 504 31.99 21.71 8.25
C PRO A 504 31.52 22.98 7.51
N GLY A 505 30.86 22.78 6.36
CA GLY A 505 30.34 23.84 5.49
C GLY A 505 31.22 24.13 4.26
N ASP A 506 32.46 23.63 4.23
CA ASP A 506 33.38 23.84 3.10
C ASP A 506 32.93 23.04 1.87
N THR A 507 33.27 23.57 0.69
CA THR A 507 33.06 22.90 -0.59
C THR A 507 34.40 22.69 -1.29
N LEU A 508 34.68 21.46 -1.68
CA LEU A 508 35.80 21.13 -2.56
C LEU A 508 35.29 20.92 -3.98
N ILE A 509 35.77 21.76 -4.90
CA ILE A 509 35.55 21.62 -6.34
C ILE A 509 36.77 20.94 -6.95
N ILE A 510 36.57 19.75 -7.50
CA ILE A 510 37.59 19.05 -8.26
C ILE A 510 37.48 19.53 -9.72
N LEU A 511 38.53 20.19 -10.22
CA LEU A 511 38.54 20.68 -11.60
C LEU A 511 38.68 19.52 -12.58
N ASN A 512 38.28 19.73 -13.84
CA ASN A 512 38.40 18.73 -14.89
C ASN A 512 39.83 18.15 -14.96
N GLY A 513 39.96 16.84 -14.94
CA GLY A 513 41.24 16.16 -14.88
C GLY A 513 41.12 14.70 -14.45
N GLU A 514 42.25 14.01 -14.44
CA GLU A 514 42.38 12.63 -13.99
C GLU A 514 43.31 12.57 -12.76
N TYR A 515 42.76 12.24 -11.59
CA TYR A 515 43.46 12.25 -10.32
C TYR A 515 43.73 10.82 -9.87
N ILE A 516 44.99 10.52 -9.61
CA ILE A 516 45.41 9.17 -9.20
C ILE A 516 45.45 9.09 -7.67
N VAL A 517 44.79 8.07 -7.13
CA VAL A 517 44.83 7.66 -5.73
C VAL A 517 45.60 6.35 -5.67
N SER A 518 46.84 6.38 -5.15
CA SER A 518 47.72 5.21 -5.17
C SER A 518 48.28 4.81 -3.80
N GLU A 519 48.28 5.73 -2.83
CA GLU A 519 48.75 5.46 -1.48
C GLU A 519 47.57 5.34 -0.50
N TYR A 520 47.59 4.27 0.31
CA TYR A 520 46.58 4.05 1.35
C TYR A 520 46.56 5.21 2.34
N TYR A 521 45.36 5.64 2.73
CA TYR A 521 45.08 6.76 3.62
C TYR A 521 45.53 8.13 3.11
N GLU A 522 46.70 8.28 2.49
CA GLU A 522 47.28 9.58 2.11
C GLU A 522 46.52 10.25 0.96
N ASP A 523 46.31 9.53 -0.14
CA ASP A 523 45.69 10.08 -1.35
C ASP A 523 44.16 9.98 -1.35
N MET A 524 43.60 9.13 -0.49
CA MET A 524 42.16 8.85 -0.41
C MET A 524 41.37 10.08 0.07
N ILE A 525 40.22 10.31 -0.56
CA ILE A 525 39.27 11.34 -0.14
C ILE A 525 38.64 10.91 1.18
N THR A 526 39.03 11.58 2.27
CA THR A 526 38.68 11.22 3.66
C THR A 526 38.28 12.47 4.44
N PRO A 527 37.13 13.07 4.13
CA PRO A 527 36.70 14.31 4.78
C PRO A 527 36.40 14.11 6.27
N LEU A 528 36.41 15.22 7.02
CA LEU A 528 35.77 15.29 8.33
C LEU A 528 34.24 15.19 8.18
N SER A 529 33.51 14.93 9.27
CA SER A 529 32.05 15.05 9.28
C SER A 529 31.65 16.52 9.11
N GLY A 530 30.56 16.76 8.38
CA GLY A 530 29.86 18.04 8.41
C GLY A 530 29.00 18.19 9.67
N ALA A 531 28.09 19.15 9.62
CA ALA A 531 27.01 19.30 10.60
C ALA A 531 25.69 19.60 9.88
N GLU A 532 24.57 19.48 10.61
CA GLU A 532 23.19 19.69 10.16
C GLU A 532 23.06 20.82 9.12
N ASN A 533 23.56 22.02 9.40
CA ASN A 533 23.50 23.16 8.48
C ASN A 533 24.85 23.57 7.86
N LYS A 534 25.87 22.71 7.96
CA LYS A 534 27.24 22.93 7.48
C LYS A 534 27.80 21.64 6.89
N TRP A 535 27.19 21.21 5.79
CA TRP A 535 27.61 19.98 5.10
C TRP A 535 28.96 20.21 4.45
N ILE A 536 29.82 19.20 4.48
CA ILE A 536 30.97 19.18 3.58
C ILE A 536 30.48 18.68 2.23
N THR A 537 30.80 19.42 1.18
CA THR A 537 30.45 19.06 -0.19
C THR A 537 31.73 18.84 -0.98
N ILE A 538 31.86 17.67 -1.61
CA ILE A 538 32.96 17.37 -2.54
C ILE A 538 32.32 17.09 -3.88
N LYS A 539 32.65 17.89 -4.89
CA LYS A 539 32.01 17.77 -6.20
C LYS A 539 32.94 18.05 -7.36
N GLY A 540 32.63 17.46 -8.51
CA GLY A 540 33.23 17.88 -9.77
C GLY A 540 32.78 19.28 -10.21
N GLU A 541 33.65 19.98 -10.92
CA GLU A 541 33.33 21.26 -11.57
C GLU A 541 32.12 21.13 -12.49
N ASP A 542 31.21 22.10 -12.41
CA ASP A 542 30.00 22.11 -13.24
C ASP A 542 30.37 22.08 -14.74
N GLY A 543 29.74 21.18 -15.49
CA GLY A 543 30.03 20.97 -16.92
C GLY A 543 31.17 19.99 -17.20
N ALA A 544 31.97 19.63 -16.19
CA ALA A 544 32.97 18.57 -16.26
C ALA A 544 32.56 17.37 -15.39
N LYS A 545 33.22 16.22 -15.61
CA LYS A 545 33.13 15.05 -14.73
C LYS A 545 34.54 14.52 -14.44
N PRO A 546 35.24 15.07 -13.45
CA PRO A 546 36.61 14.68 -13.12
C PRO A 546 36.71 13.20 -12.79
N LYS A 547 37.81 12.57 -13.21
CA LYS A 547 38.07 11.14 -13.03
C LYS A 547 38.98 10.92 -11.84
N ILE A 548 38.53 10.16 -10.85
CA ILE A 548 39.33 9.76 -9.69
C ILE A 548 39.66 8.28 -9.86
N LYS A 549 40.93 7.98 -10.10
CA LYS A 549 41.39 6.62 -10.40
C LYS A 549 42.19 6.01 -9.28
N GLY A 550 41.73 4.88 -8.77
CA GLY A 550 42.47 4.08 -7.79
C GLY A 550 43.52 3.18 -8.45
N LYS A 551 44.71 3.11 -7.87
CA LYS A 551 45.85 2.33 -8.37
C LYS A 551 46.53 1.56 -7.23
N ASN A 552 47.28 0.50 -7.54
CA ASN A 552 48.10 -0.24 -6.58
C ASN A 552 47.32 -0.94 -5.44
N GLY A 553 46.08 -1.36 -5.68
CA GLY A 553 45.32 -2.12 -4.68
C GLY A 553 44.73 -1.28 -3.55
N VAL A 554 44.59 0.05 -3.73
CA VAL A 554 43.94 0.92 -2.74
C VAL A 554 42.54 0.42 -2.40
N LEU A 555 42.16 0.55 -1.12
CA LEU A 555 40.85 0.09 -0.64
C LEU A 555 39.72 0.80 -1.37
N SER A 556 39.73 2.13 -1.33
CA SER A 556 38.73 2.95 -1.98
C SER A 556 39.34 4.28 -2.43
N VAL A 557 38.66 4.99 -3.33
CA VAL A 557 39.05 6.37 -3.63
C VAL A 557 38.41 7.37 -2.66
N ILE A 558 37.24 7.04 -2.12
CA ILE A 558 36.50 7.81 -1.13
C ILE A 558 36.21 6.91 0.07
N ASP A 559 36.61 7.35 1.25
CA ASP A 559 36.27 6.69 2.51
C ASP A 559 35.54 7.69 3.43
N ILE A 560 34.27 7.40 3.66
CA ILE A 560 33.36 8.15 4.54
C ILE A 560 32.93 7.33 5.74
N SER A 561 33.72 6.34 6.14
CA SER A 561 33.48 5.51 7.31
C SER A 561 33.34 6.37 8.58
N GLY A 562 32.24 6.17 9.30
CA GLY A 562 31.88 6.93 10.50
C GLY A 562 31.62 8.42 10.28
N LYS A 563 31.40 8.88 9.03
CA LYS A 563 31.13 10.29 8.73
C LYS A 563 29.64 10.60 8.65
N SER A 564 29.30 11.87 8.79
CA SER A 564 27.91 12.35 8.64
C SER A 564 27.87 13.73 7.98
N TYR A 565 26.74 14.08 7.36
CA TYR A 565 26.50 15.36 6.68
C TYR A 565 27.49 15.64 5.53
N ILE A 566 27.62 14.66 4.63
CA ILE A 566 28.52 14.71 3.47
C ILE A 566 27.72 14.66 2.18
N ARG A 567 28.10 15.48 1.20
CA ARG A 567 27.65 15.36 -0.20
C ARG A 567 28.83 15.03 -1.11
N ILE A 568 28.69 13.99 -1.92
CA ILE A 568 29.62 13.64 -2.99
C ILE A 568 28.86 13.71 -4.32
N GLU A 569 29.31 14.57 -5.23
CA GLU A 569 28.55 14.86 -6.45
C GLU A 569 29.41 14.92 -7.73
N ASN A 570 28.87 14.49 -8.85
CA ASN A 570 29.44 14.75 -10.18
C ASN A 570 30.90 14.28 -10.39
N LEU A 571 31.21 13.03 -10.06
CA LEU A 571 32.54 12.41 -10.26
C LEU A 571 32.45 11.13 -11.10
N GLU A 572 33.53 10.79 -11.78
CA GLU A 572 33.78 9.47 -12.35
C GLU A 572 34.85 8.77 -11.52
N ILE A 573 34.62 7.54 -11.10
CA ILE A 573 35.50 6.74 -10.23
C ILE A 573 35.82 5.43 -10.94
N SER A 574 37.12 5.10 -11.05
CA SER A 574 37.51 3.82 -11.65
C SER A 574 38.87 3.28 -11.19
N SER A 575 39.21 2.04 -11.56
CA SER A 575 40.60 1.58 -11.47
C SER A 575 41.51 2.23 -12.52
N MET A 576 42.81 2.31 -12.20
CA MET A 576 43.94 2.48 -13.11
C MET A 576 44.87 1.28 -12.95
N ILE A 577 45.02 0.49 -14.01
CA ILE A 577 45.84 -0.73 -14.02
C ILE A 577 46.82 -0.61 -15.17
N ASP A 578 48.08 -0.36 -14.81
CA ASP A 578 49.16 -0.11 -15.78
C ASP A 578 50.03 -1.36 -15.98
N SER A 579 49.82 -2.37 -15.14
CA SER A 579 50.56 -3.63 -15.13
C SER A 579 49.66 -4.76 -14.59
N PRO A 580 49.81 -6.00 -15.09
CA PRO A 580 49.08 -7.15 -14.54
C PRO A 580 49.42 -7.45 -13.05
N TYR A 581 50.45 -6.81 -12.49
CA TYR A 581 50.86 -6.96 -11.08
C TYR A 581 50.41 -5.79 -10.19
N SER A 582 49.93 -4.68 -10.75
CA SER A 582 49.36 -3.60 -9.96
C SER A 582 47.91 -3.95 -9.65
N GLY A 583 47.60 -4.24 -8.37
CA GLY A 583 46.22 -4.45 -7.94
C GLY A 583 45.32 -3.27 -8.35
N GLY A 584 44.08 -3.54 -8.73
CA GLY A 584 43.07 -2.52 -9.06
C GLY A 584 42.48 -1.84 -7.83
N LEU A 585 41.58 -0.87 -8.04
CA LEU A 585 40.76 -0.26 -7.00
C LEU A 585 39.80 -1.32 -6.44
N ARG A 586 39.80 -1.58 -5.12
CA ARG A 586 38.85 -2.55 -4.53
C ARG A 586 37.44 -1.99 -4.57
N GLU A 587 37.20 -0.83 -3.96
CA GLU A 587 35.89 -0.21 -3.84
C GLU A 587 35.85 1.21 -4.42
N GLY A 588 34.73 1.63 -5.00
CA GLY A 588 34.57 3.04 -5.38
C GLY A 588 34.47 3.94 -4.15
N ILE A 589 33.48 3.65 -3.31
CA ILE A 589 33.21 4.38 -2.07
C ILE A 589 33.07 3.39 -0.92
N GLU A 590 33.86 3.58 0.13
CA GLU A 590 33.82 2.82 1.38
C GLU A 590 33.09 3.64 2.46
N ALA A 591 32.16 3.00 3.14
CA ALA A 591 31.32 3.61 4.16
C ALA A 591 31.00 2.58 5.25
N GLY A 592 31.98 2.25 6.09
CA GLY A 592 31.79 1.43 7.28
C GLY A 592 32.98 0.55 7.67
N GLY A 593 34.06 0.58 6.90
CA GLY A 593 35.39 0.13 7.30
C GLY A 593 35.54 -1.39 7.22
N SER A 594 35.89 -1.90 6.06
CA SER A 594 36.25 -3.31 5.79
C SER A 594 37.45 -3.87 6.56
N THR A 595 37.99 -3.15 7.56
CA THR A 595 39.05 -3.60 8.48
C THR A 595 38.55 -4.02 9.88
N GLY A 596 37.23 -4.00 10.13
CA GLY A 596 36.65 -4.44 11.40
C GLY A 596 36.91 -3.51 12.59
N ALA A 597 37.27 -2.24 12.33
CA ALA A 597 37.74 -1.30 13.36
C ALA A 597 36.87 -0.06 13.58
N VAL A 598 35.73 0.13 12.90
CA VAL A 598 34.90 1.33 13.11
C VAL A 598 33.42 0.98 13.32
N GLU A 599 33.09 0.75 14.58
CA GLU A 599 31.73 0.95 15.08
C GLU A 599 31.43 2.47 15.02
N GLY A 600 30.79 2.92 13.94
CA GLY A 600 30.49 4.34 13.71
C GLY A 600 29.16 4.53 13.00
N LYS A 601 28.27 5.33 13.58
CA LYS A 601 26.97 5.65 13.00
C LYS A 601 27.13 6.58 11.79
N ILE A 602 26.95 6.05 10.58
CA ILE A 602 26.97 6.85 9.35
C ILE A 602 25.58 7.46 9.16
N SER A 603 25.52 8.78 8.95
CA SER A 603 24.21 9.40 8.75
C SER A 603 24.20 10.66 7.90
N ASN A 604 23.08 10.91 7.22
CA ASN A 604 22.89 12.12 6.41
C ASN A 604 23.95 12.24 5.32
N ILE A 605 23.96 11.27 4.40
CA ILE A 605 24.88 11.22 3.26
C ILE A 605 24.08 11.38 1.97
N VAL A 606 24.60 12.17 1.04
CA VAL A 606 24.08 12.29 -0.32
C VAL A 606 25.17 11.91 -1.31
N LEU A 607 24.90 10.91 -2.14
CA LEU A 607 25.71 10.52 -3.29
C LEU A 607 24.89 10.81 -4.55
N LYS A 608 25.41 11.64 -5.45
CA LYS A 608 24.63 12.12 -6.59
C LYS A 608 25.44 12.27 -7.88
N ASP A 609 24.83 11.94 -9.02
CA ASP A 609 25.42 12.17 -10.36
C ASP A 609 26.80 11.49 -10.56
N LEU A 610 27.05 10.35 -9.91
CA LEU A 610 28.33 9.64 -9.97
C LEU A 610 28.33 8.55 -11.03
N ILE A 611 29.49 8.34 -11.66
CA ILE A 611 29.78 7.14 -12.46
C ILE A 611 30.86 6.36 -11.72
N ILE A 612 30.61 5.10 -11.37
CA ILE A 612 31.59 4.25 -10.70
C ILE A 612 31.75 2.99 -11.53
N HIS A 613 32.97 2.67 -11.95
CA HIS A 613 33.16 1.51 -12.79
C HIS A 613 34.54 0.86 -12.67
N HIS A 614 34.64 -0.40 -13.09
CA HIS A 614 35.91 -1.12 -13.14
C HIS A 614 36.57 -1.17 -11.74
N THR A 615 35.82 -1.59 -10.74
CA THR A 615 36.31 -1.86 -9.37
C THR A 615 36.49 -3.37 -9.18
N GLU A 616 37.55 -3.81 -8.52
CA GLU A 616 37.84 -5.22 -8.26
C GLU A 616 36.82 -5.87 -7.29
N GLU A 617 36.13 -5.05 -6.49
CA GLU A 617 35.07 -5.46 -5.57
C GLU A 617 33.83 -4.59 -5.81
N THR A 618 33.40 -3.77 -4.85
CA THR A 618 32.08 -3.12 -4.88
C THR A 618 32.14 -1.69 -5.44
N GLY A 619 31.09 -1.23 -6.12
CA GLY A 619 30.95 0.19 -6.43
C GLY A 619 30.85 1.05 -5.17
N ILE A 620 29.86 0.76 -4.31
CA ILE A 620 29.69 1.39 -2.99
C ILE A 620 29.49 0.31 -1.92
N ASN A 621 30.34 0.30 -0.91
CA ASN A 621 30.19 -0.57 0.24
C ASN A 621 29.69 0.22 1.45
N PHE A 622 28.43 0.00 1.84
CA PHE A 622 27.84 0.57 3.04
C PHE A 622 27.83 -0.47 4.17
N CYS A 623 28.95 -0.63 4.87
CA CYS A 623 29.01 -1.52 6.04
C CYS A 623 28.36 -0.89 7.29
N GLY A 624 27.71 -1.72 8.11
CA GLY A 624 27.24 -1.34 9.45
C GLY A 624 25.92 -0.55 9.49
N ASN A 625 25.77 0.27 10.54
CA ASN A 625 24.53 1.01 10.82
C ASN A 625 24.51 2.37 10.11
N ILE A 626 23.74 2.47 9.02
CA ILE A 626 23.60 3.70 8.25
C ILE A 626 22.18 4.28 8.37
N LYS A 627 22.08 5.61 8.37
CA LYS A 627 20.79 6.31 8.51
C LYS A 627 20.67 7.54 7.60
N ASN A 628 19.50 7.77 7.01
CA ASN A 628 19.23 8.97 6.18
C ASN A 628 20.23 9.07 5.01
N ILE A 629 20.22 8.09 4.12
CA ILE A 629 21.14 8.01 2.99
C ILE A 629 20.36 8.24 1.68
N GLN A 630 20.91 9.07 0.80
CA GLN A 630 20.36 9.33 -0.53
C GLN A 630 21.40 8.94 -1.58
N VAL A 631 21.02 8.03 -2.48
CA VAL A 631 21.79 7.61 -3.64
C VAL A 631 20.96 7.93 -4.88
N GLU A 632 21.36 8.96 -5.61
CA GLU A 632 20.53 9.55 -6.67
C GLU A 632 21.27 9.71 -7.99
N ASN A 633 20.71 9.19 -9.07
CA ASN A 633 21.28 9.34 -10.42
C ASN A 633 22.74 8.84 -10.53
N LEU A 634 22.98 7.63 -10.00
CA LEU A 634 24.27 6.95 -10.13
C LEU A 634 24.23 5.96 -11.29
N HIS A 635 25.37 5.83 -11.97
CA HIS A 635 25.64 4.73 -12.89
C HIS A 635 26.83 3.92 -12.37
N ILE A 636 26.57 2.72 -11.87
CA ILE A 636 27.62 1.82 -11.40
C ILE A 636 27.71 0.65 -12.35
N HIS A 637 28.89 0.40 -12.94
CA HIS A 637 29.03 -0.69 -13.88
C HIS A 637 30.39 -1.42 -13.86
N HIS A 638 30.39 -2.70 -14.22
CA HIS A 638 31.62 -3.51 -14.32
C HIS A 638 32.38 -3.53 -12.99
N THR A 639 31.73 -4.00 -11.94
CA THR A 639 32.31 -4.21 -10.61
C THR A 639 32.64 -5.69 -10.44
N GLY A 640 33.62 -6.03 -9.61
CA GLY A 640 33.97 -7.43 -9.34
C GLY A 640 33.04 -8.11 -8.34
N ALA A 641 32.52 -7.38 -7.36
CA ALA A 641 31.45 -7.82 -6.48
C ALA A 641 30.16 -7.05 -6.87
N ALA A 642 29.39 -6.59 -5.89
CA ALA A 642 28.13 -5.90 -6.13
C ALA A 642 28.30 -4.45 -6.62
N ALA A 643 27.25 -3.85 -7.21
CA ALA A 643 27.26 -2.41 -7.45
C ALA A 643 27.06 -1.62 -6.14
N ILE A 644 26.11 -2.04 -5.30
CA ILE A 644 25.99 -1.59 -3.90
C ILE A 644 25.94 -2.82 -2.99
N SER A 645 26.84 -2.88 -2.00
CA SER A 645 26.84 -3.93 -0.97
C SER A 645 26.70 -3.38 0.45
N ALA A 646 26.23 -4.22 1.37
CA ALA A 646 26.39 -4.04 2.81
C ALA A 646 26.58 -5.39 3.50
N PRO A 647 27.82 -5.82 3.80
CA PRO A 647 28.04 -7.01 4.61
C PRO A 647 27.51 -6.81 6.04
N SER A 648 27.23 -7.93 6.72
CA SER A 648 26.50 -8.04 8.00
C SER A 648 26.85 -6.95 9.02
N ALA A 649 25.82 -6.26 9.53
CA ALA A 649 25.95 -5.41 10.70
C ALA A 649 26.08 -6.29 11.97
N GLU A 650 27.30 -6.60 12.40
CA GLU A 650 27.51 -7.22 13.71
C GLU A 650 26.92 -6.31 14.81
N GLY A 651 25.87 -6.77 15.49
CA GLY A 651 25.28 -6.08 16.65
C GLY A 651 24.44 -4.81 16.36
N GLY A 652 24.02 -4.57 15.11
CA GLY A 652 23.34 -3.33 14.67
C GLY A 652 21.88 -3.43 14.22
N ARG A 653 21.23 -2.28 13.93
CA ARG A 653 19.91 -2.16 13.27
C ARG A 653 19.98 -2.19 11.73
N GLY A 654 21.18 -2.18 11.14
CA GLY A 654 21.39 -2.11 9.70
C GLY A 654 21.02 -0.75 9.10
N TRP A 655 20.38 -0.75 7.93
CA TRP A 655 19.98 0.44 7.18
C TRP A 655 18.63 1.00 7.68
N GLU A 656 18.56 2.33 7.86
CA GLU A 656 17.35 3.05 8.28
C GLU A 656 17.14 4.31 7.41
N ASN A 657 15.98 4.47 6.78
CA ASN A 657 15.64 5.63 5.94
C ASN A 657 16.65 5.83 4.80
N VAL A 658 16.73 4.86 3.90
CA VAL A 658 17.60 4.88 2.72
C VAL A 658 16.77 5.05 1.46
N LEU A 659 17.18 5.97 0.60
CA LEU A 659 16.61 6.20 -0.73
C LEU A 659 17.65 5.88 -1.80
N ILE A 660 17.30 4.97 -2.72
CA ILE A 660 18.02 4.73 -3.96
C ILE A 660 17.09 5.10 -5.12
N SER A 661 17.46 6.11 -5.91
CA SER A 661 16.57 6.60 -6.97
C SER A 661 17.26 6.98 -8.26
N SER A 662 16.62 6.63 -9.37
CA SER A 662 17.05 7.02 -10.72
C SER A 662 18.45 6.49 -11.07
N CYS A 663 18.82 5.34 -10.51
CA CYS A 663 20.14 4.74 -10.69
C CYS A 663 20.16 3.67 -11.78
N ILE A 664 21.35 3.38 -12.30
CA ILE A 664 21.62 2.29 -13.23
C ILE A 664 22.75 1.43 -12.64
N PHE A 665 22.46 0.16 -12.37
CA PHE A 665 23.42 -0.81 -11.83
C PHE A 665 23.55 -1.96 -12.82
N GLU A 666 24.74 -2.15 -13.39
CA GLU A 666 24.92 -3.16 -14.42
C GLU A 666 26.29 -3.84 -14.46
N TYR A 667 26.34 -5.10 -14.87
CA TYR A 667 27.59 -5.86 -15.00
C TYR A 667 28.38 -6.02 -13.69
N ALA A 668 27.71 -6.05 -12.54
CA ALA A 668 28.31 -6.51 -11.30
C ALA A 668 28.79 -7.97 -11.44
N GLY A 669 29.95 -8.32 -10.87
CA GLY A 669 30.59 -9.62 -11.05
C GLY A 669 31.33 -9.85 -12.36
N LEU A 670 31.41 -8.86 -13.24
CA LEU A 670 31.99 -9.00 -14.58
C LEU A 670 33.28 -8.18 -14.77
N TYR A 671 33.96 -7.88 -13.67
CA TYR A 671 35.29 -7.28 -13.69
C TYR A 671 36.21 -7.94 -12.67
N SER A 672 37.39 -8.39 -13.07
CA SER A 672 38.36 -8.97 -12.14
C SER A 672 39.77 -8.95 -12.72
N ASN A 673 40.76 -8.67 -11.88
CA ASN A 673 42.18 -8.58 -12.24
C ASN A 673 42.41 -7.65 -13.44
N GLY A 674 41.74 -6.50 -13.43
CA GLY A 674 41.83 -5.50 -14.49
C GLY A 674 41.24 -5.85 -15.84
N LYS A 675 40.36 -6.85 -15.90
CA LYS A 675 39.75 -7.32 -17.15
C LYS A 675 38.25 -7.49 -16.97
N GLU A 676 37.52 -7.23 -18.05
CA GLU A 676 36.11 -7.57 -18.17
C GLU A 676 35.97 -9.10 -18.27
N LYS A 677 35.81 -9.74 -17.12
CA LYS A 677 35.65 -11.19 -16.98
C LYS A 677 34.85 -11.47 -15.72
N LYS A 678 34.19 -12.62 -15.68
CA LYS A 678 33.56 -13.13 -14.48
C LYS A 678 34.55 -13.16 -13.30
N SER A 679 34.13 -12.63 -12.17
CA SER A 679 34.85 -12.67 -10.90
C SER A 679 34.53 -13.96 -10.11
N ASP A 680 35.31 -14.21 -9.07
CA ASP A 680 35.12 -15.34 -8.15
C ASP A 680 34.28 -14.96 -6.91
N TRP A 681 33.68 -13.76 -6.90
CA TRP A 681 32.84 -13.29 -5.79
C TRP A 681 31.50 -14.02 -5.77
N ASP A 682 31.02 -14.34 -4.57
CA ASP A 682 29.83 -15.15 -4.32
C ASP A 682 28.52 -14.36 -4.40
N ARG A 683 28.55 -13.03 -4.25
CA ARG A 683 27.37 -12.14 -4.28
C ARG A 683 27.55 -10.88 -5.15
N PRO A 684 27.73 -11.03 -6.47
CA PRO A 684 27.91 -9.91 -7.39
C PRO A 684 26.57 -9.26 -7.78
N ASP A 685 25.81 -8.81 -6.79
CA ASP A 685 24.45 -8.31 -6.97
C ASP A 685 24.43 -6.88 -7.53
N GLY A 686 23.35 -6.48 -8.19
CA GLY A 686 23.15 -5.06 -8.47
C GLY A 686 23.00 -4.26 -7.17
N ILE A 687 22.09 -4.71 -6.30
CA ILE A 687 21.92 -4.18 -4.95
C ILE A 687 21.82 -5.37 -4.00
N GLY A 688 22.71 -5.47 -3.03
CA GLY A 688 22.70 -6.54 -2.04
C GLY A 688 23.02 -6.02 -0.65
N PHE A 689 22.15 -6.23 0.34
CA PHE A 689 22.44 -5.82 1.72
C PHE A 689 21.83 -6.72 2.78
N GLU A 690 22.51 -6.80 3.92
CA GLU A 690 22.14 -7.63 5.05
C GLU A 690 20.99 -7.06 5.93
N ASN A 691 20.56 -7.86 6.91
CA ASN A 691 19.40 -7.59 7.78
C ASN A 691 19.36 -6.14 8.29
N SER A 692 18.23 -5.47 8.07
CA SER A 692 18.05 -4.05 8.37
C SER A 692 16.63 -3.73 8.84
N GLU A 693 16.47 -2.74 9.73
CA GLU A 693 15.16 -2.29 10.24
C GLU A 693 14.36 -1.48 9.20
N GLY A 694 15.03 -0.90 8.20
CA GLY A 694 14.41 -0.11 7.15
C GLY A 694 13.83 1.23 7.65
N PRO A 695 13.02 1.93 6.83
CA PRO A 695 12.66 1.56 5.46
C PRO A 695 13.79 1.79 4.47
N VAL A 696 13.77 1.02 3.38
CA VAL A 696 14.60 1.23 2.18
C VAL A 696 13.67 1.40 0.98
N GLU A 697 13.72 2.57 0.33
CA GLU A 697 12.96 2.86 -0.88
C GLU A 697 13.89 2.79 -2.10
N ILE A 698 13.51 1.99 -3.10
CA ILE A 698 14.21 1.84 -4.38
C ILE A 698 13.23 2.22 -5.49
N LYS A 699 13.52 3.31 -6.23
CA LYS A 699 12.58 3.78 -7.26
C LYS A 699 13.20 4.34 -8.52
N ASN A 700 12.53 4.15 -9.66
CA ASN A 700 13.00 4.60 -10.97
C ASN A 700 14.40 4.05 -11.33
N THR A 701 14.74 2.85 -10.82
CA THR A 701 16.08 2.29 -10.90
C THR A 701 16.12 1.11 -11.88
N ILE A 702 17.22 1.00 -12.62
CA ILE A 702 17.52 -0.11 -13.52
C ILE A 702 18.62 -0.96 -12.89
N SER A 703 18.37 -2.26 -12.68
CA SER A 703 19.38 -3.23 -12.23
C SER A 703 19.46 -4.39 -13.20
N ARG A 704 20.55 -4.51 -13.97
CA ARG A 704 20.60 -5.45 -15.09
C ARG A 704 21.96 -6.05 -15.40
N PHE A 705 22.00 -7.21 -16.05
CA PHE A 705 23.25 -7.85 -16.49
C PHE A 705 24.25 -8.14 -15.36
N ASN A 706 23.81 -8.19 -14.11
CA ASN A 706 24.66 -8.53 -12.98
C ASN A 706 24.87 -10.05 -12.91
N PHE A 707 26.04 -10.50 -12.45
CA PHE A 707 26.33 -11.92 -12.29
C PHE A 707 25.66 -12.51 -11.02
N GLY A 708 25.28 -11.67 -10.06
CA GLY A 708 24.46 -12.05 -8.91
C GLY A 708 22.99 -11.69 -9.12
N ASP A 709 22.31 -11.39 -8.03
CA ASP A 709 20.91 -11.00 -8.03
C ASP A 709 20.74 -9.57 -8.57
N GLY A 710 19.57 -9.26 -9.12
CA GLY A 710 19.23 -7.89 -9.49
C GLY A 710 19.10 -7.00 -8.26
N ILE A 711 18.25 -7.42 -7.33
CA ILE A 711 18.03 -6.76 -6.02
C ILE A 711 17.84 -7.85 -4.95
N ASP A 712 18.75 -7.93 -3.99
CA ASP A 712 18.67 -8.75 -2.78
C ASP A 712 18.54 -7.85 -1.53
N SER A 713 17.32 -7.78 -0.98
CA SER A 713 17.02 -6.93 0.18
C SER A 713 16.60 -7.73 1.41
N LYS A 714 17.46 -7.73 2.43
CA LYS A 714 17.12 -8.24 3.76
C LYS A 714 16.50 -7.18 4.70
N SER A 715 16.20 -5.98 4.21
CA SER A 715 15.58 -4.93 5.03
C SER A 715 14.09 -5.16 5.21
N LYS A 716 13.59 -4.94 6.43
CA LYS A 716 12.16 -4.71 6.67
C LYS A 716 11.69 -3.48 5.91
N ASN A 717 10.41 -3.45 5.56
CA ASN A 717 9.77 -2.30 4.90
C ASN A 717 10.52 -1.83 3.64
N THR A 718 10.97 -2.78 2.80
CA THR A 718 11.57 -2.44 1.50
C THR A 718 10.46 -2.09 0.51
N TYR A 719 10.55 -0.94 -0.14
CA TYR A 719 9.61 -0.54 -1.18
C TYR A 719 10.31 -0.36 -2.52
N ILE A 720 10.07 -1.29 -3.44
CA ILE A 720 10.60 -1.27 -4.80
C ILE A 720 9.47 -0.81 -5.73
N HIS A 721 9.66 0.31 -6.43
CA HIS A 721 8.65 0.76 -7.38
C HIS A 721 9.16 1.49 -8.60
N LYS A 722 8.49 1.28 -9.73
CA LYS A 722 8.89 1.84 -11.03
C LYS A 722 10.32 1.45 -11.42
N CYS A 723 10.70 0.22 -11.12
CA CYS A 723 12.03 -0.30 -11.42
C CYS A 723 12.00 -1.27 -12.60
N THR A 724 13.15 -1.41 -13.26
CA THR A 724 13.39 -2.45 -14.26
C THR A 724 14.55 -3.32 -13.79
N VAL A 725 14.27 -4.59 -13.50
CA VAL A 725 15.26 -5.56 -13.03
C VAL A 725 15.42 -6.64 -14.10
N ALA A 726 16.53 -6.64 -14.82
CA ALA A 726 16.57 -7.31 -16.13
C ALA A 726 17.85 -8.10 -16.40
N ASN A 727 17.74 -9.31 -16.94
CA ASN A 727 18.85 -10.08 -17.48
C ASN A 727 20.00 -10.29 -16.48
N ASN A 728 19.70 -10.43 -15.18
CA ASN A 728 20.70 -10.74 -14.14
C ASN A 728 20.95 -12.25 -14.12
N PHE A 729 22.15 -12.72 -13.83
CA PHE A 729 22.42 -14.15 -13.78
C PHE A 729 21.70 -14.82 -12.59
N GLY A 730 21.74 -14.18 -11.42
CA GLY A 730 21.05 -14.62 -10.20
C GLY A 730 19.54 -14.37 -10.23
N ASP A 731 18.96 -14.28 -9.04
CA ASP A 731 17.54 -13.96 -8.86
C ASP A 731 17.23 -12.55 -9.38
N GLY A 732 16.00 -12.33 -9.84
CA GLY A 732 15.55 -10.98 -10.22
C GLY A 732 15.44 -10.07 -8.99
N VAL A 733 14.39 -10.27 -8.22
CA VAL A 733 14.14 -9.57 -6.96
C VAL A 733 14.00 -10.58 -5.83
N LYS A 734 14.74 -10.34 -4.74
CA LYS A 734 14.74 -11.17 -3.54
C LYS A 734 14.45 -10.33 -2.30
N LEU A 735 13.44 -10.74 -1.54
CA LEU A 735 12.96 -10.02 -0.36
C LEU A 735 12.95 -10.92 0.86
N TRP A 736 13.52 -10.42 1.97
CA TRP A 736 13.52 -11.14 3.24
C TRP A 736 12.81 -10.41 4.38
N GLY A 737 12.86 -9.09 4.42
CA GLY A 737 12.20 -8.34 5.50
C GLY A 737 10.71 -8.18 5.26
N GLY A 738 9.88 -8.48 6.28
CA GLY A 738 8.44 -8.23 6.24
C GLY A 738 8.08 -6.74 6.14
N GLY A 739 6.85 -6.45 5.72
CA GLY A 739 6.37 -5.11 5.38
C GLY A 739 6.82 -4.63 4.01
N SER A 740 7.40 -5.52 3.19
CA SER A 740 8.00 -5.16 1.91
C SER A 740 6.99 -5.20 0.76
N LYS A 741 7.18 -4.30 -0.20
CA LYS A 741 6.28 -4.09 -1.33
C LYS A 741 7.04 -3.93 -2.65
N VAL A 742 6.56 -4.59 -3.69
CA VAL A 742 6.97 -4.38 -5.08
C VAL A 742 5.77 -3.85 -5.87
N GLU A 743 5.93 -2.72 -6.55
CA GLU A 743 4.85 -2.08 -7.29
C GLU A 743 5.32 -1.56 -8.65
N ASN A 744 4.53 -1.68 -9.72
CA ASN A 744 4.88 -1.12 -11.04
C ASN A 744 6.30 -1.49 -11.51
N THR A 745 6.73 -2.73 -11.27
CA THR A 745 8.09 -3.15 -11.54
C THR A 745 8.10 -4.19 -12.65
N LEU A 746 9.03 -4.04 -13.59
CA LEU A 746 9.30 -5.02 -14.63
C LEU A 746 10.51 -5.85 -14.21
N VAL A 747 10.34 -7.16 -14.07
CA VAL A 747 11.40 -8.12 -13.80
C VAL A 747 11.45 -9.14 -14.94
N PHE A 748 12.59 -9.25 -15.63
CA PHE A 748 12.68 -10.24 -16.71
C PHE A 748 14.08 -10.78 -16.94
N GLY A 749 14.17 -12.05 -17.34
CA GLY A 749 15.43 -12.71 -17.66
C GLY A 749 16.35 -12.90 -16.44
N THR A 750 16.43 -14.12 -15.90
CA THR A 750 17.53 -14.53 -15.01
C THR A 750 18.73 -15.04 -15.85
N GLY A 751 19.78 -15.70 -15.30
CA GLY A 751 20.93 -16.45 -15.92
C GLY A 751 21.69 -15.88 -17.16
N PHE A 752 22.69 -16.62 -17.70
CA PHE A 752 23.58 -16.17 -18.81
C PHE A 752 23.22 -16.76 -20.17
N MET A 753 23.48 -16.05 -21.28
CA MET A 753 23.23 -16.57 -22.65
C MET A 753 24.27 -17.57 -23.17
N GLU A 754 25.50 -17.58 -22.67
CA GLU A 754 26.58 -18.31 -23.35
C GLU A 754 26.61 -19.83 -23.16
N LYS A 755 25.73 -20.44 -22.35
CA LYS A 755 25.68 -21.90 -22.22
C LYS A 755 24.27 -22.41 -21.95
N SER A 756 24.01 -23.60 -22.48
CA SER A 756 22.89 -24.50 -22.17
C SER A 756 22.87 -25.01 -20.71
N GLU A 757 23.37 -24.23 -19.75
CA GLU A 757 23.40 -24.59 -18.33
C GLU A 757 22.08 -24.13 -17.68
N GLU A 758 21.35 -25.07 -17.08
CA GLU A 758 20.16 -24.77 -16.29
C GLU A 758 20.55 -23.88 -15.09
N THR A 759 19.72 -22.90 -14.75
CA THR A 759 20.00 -21.95 -13.66
C THR A 759 18.95 -22.12 -12.55
N PRO A 760 19.34 -22.27 -11.28
CA PRO A 760 18.40 -22.49 -10.18
C PRO A 760 17.64 -21.23 -9.75
N TRP A 761 17.88 -20.09 -10.41
CA TRP A 761 17.45 -18.77 -9.97
C TRP A 761 16.10 -18.34 -10.54
N CYS A 762 15.36 -17.53 -9.78
CA CYS A 762 13.98 -17.16 -10.01
C CYS A 762 13.82 -15.66 -10.28
N LEU A 763 12.72 -15.24 -10.91
CA LEU A 763 12.45 -13.81 -11.11
C LEU A 763 12.08 -13.11 -9.81
N LEU A 764 11.37 -13.82 -8.91
CA LEU A 764 10.97 -13.31 -7.60
C LEU A 764 11.19 -14.37 -6.53
N VAL A 765 11.88 -13.98 -5.46
CA VAL A 765 12.10 -14.80 -4.27
C VAL A 765 11.61 -14.04 -3.04
N ILE A 766 10.81 -14.69 -2.22
CA ILE A 766 10.38 -14.19 -0.91
C ILE A 766 10.76 -15.23 0.13
N GLU A 767 11.69 -14.90 1.03
CA GLU A 767 12.24 -15.86 1.98
C GLU A 767 12.52 -15.17 3.32
N THR A 768 11.91 -15.61 4.42
CA THR A 768 12.06 -14.98 5.73
C THR A 768 12.01 -15.98 6.87
N GLU A 769 12.87 -15.75 7.85
CA GLU A 769 12.86 -16.44 9.14
C GLU A 769 11.87 -15.82 10.14
N ASN A 770 11.41 -14.59 9.86
CA ASN A 770 10.50 -13.86 10.75
C ASN A 770 9.04 -14.22 10.47
N MET A 771 8.32 -14.66 11.52
CA MET A 771 6.90 -14.99 11.44
C MET A 771 6.02 -13.76 11.18
N ASN A 772 4.94 -13.95 10.44
CA ASN A 772 3.91 -12.97 10.10
C ASN A 772 4.40 -11.73 9.33
N GLY A 773 5.47 -11.87 8.52
CA GLY A 773 5.85 -10.83 7.57
C GLY A 773 4.76 -10.60 6.52
N ASP A 774 4.44 -9.34 6.24
CA ASP A 774 3.52 -8.95 5.17
C ASP A 774 4.29 -8.61 3.90
N PHE A 775 3.89 -9.18 2.77
CA PHE A 775 4.48 -8.91 1.46
C PHE A 775 3.39 -8.58 0.44
N GLU A 776 3.61 -7.52 -0.34
CA GLU A 776 2.67 -7.08 -1.39
C GLU A 776 3.37 -6.92 -2.73
N ILE A 777 2.90 -7.62 -3.76
CA ILE A 777 3.35 -7.48 -5.14
C ILE A 777 2.18 -7.00 -5.96
N ILE A 778 2.28 -5.80 -6.53
CA ILE A 778 1.17 -5.10 -7.17
C ILE A 778 1.56 -4.59 -8.56
N ASN A 779 0.69 -4.79 -9.56
CA ASN A 779 0.85 -4.19 -10.90
C ASN A 779 2.26 -4.37 -11.48
N SER A 780 2.86 -5.54 -11.29
CA SER A 780 4.23 -5.85 -11.72
C SER A 780 4.25 -6.98 -12.73
N THR A 781 5.28 -7.00 -13.58
CA THR A 781 5.44 -8.00 -14.64
C THR A 781 6.70 -8.80 -14.40
N PHE A 782 6.56 -10.13 -14.33
CA PHE A 782 7.64 -11.10 -14.20
C PHE A 782 7.63 -11.98 -15.46
N PHE A 783 8.72 -11.95 -16.24
CA PHE A 783 8.82 -12.72 -17.50
C PHE A 783 10.17 -13.43 -17.68
N ASP A 784 10.16 -14.70 -18.11
CA ASP A 784 11.35 -15.36 -18.67
C ASP A 784 11.07 -15.97 -20.06
N ASP A 785 12.07 -15.99 -20.94
CA ASP A 785 11.95 -16.38 -22.35
C ASP A 785 12.08 -17.90 -22.58
N GLU A 786 11.47 -18.40 -23.65
CA GLU A 786 11.43 -19.82 -24.04
C GLU A 786 12.74 -20.36 -24.61
N ASN A 787 13.64 -19.48 -25.07
CA ASN A 787 14.93 -19.86 -25.67
C ASN A 787 15.98 -20.32 -24.65
N ARG A 788 15.54 -20.71 -23.46
CA ARG A 788 16.37 -20.97 -22.31
C ARG A 788 16.17 -22.38 -21.78
N ALA A 789 17.24 -23.00 -21.31
CA ALA A 789 17.20 -24.30 -20.65
C ALA A 789 16.63 -24.24 -19.21
N ASN A 790 16.09 -23.11 -18.74
CA ASN A 790 15.68 -22.97 -17.34
C ASN A 790 14.32 -23.63 -17.07
N LYS A 791 14.34 -24.68 -16.24
CA LYS A 791 13.14 -25.40 -15.78
C LYS A 791 12.73 -25.03 -14.34
N HIS A 792 13.49 -24.17 -13.67
CA HIS A 792 13.23 -23.75 -12.30
C HIS A 792 12.11 -22.72 -12.21
N TYR A 793 11.49 -22.64 -11.03
CA TYR A 793 10.29 -21.84 -10.78
C TYR A 793 10.43 -20.37 -11.19
N SER A 794 9.34 -19.79 -11.71
CA SER A 794 9.29 -18.34 -12.00
C SER A 794 9.33 -17.49 -10.73
N MET A 795 8.80 -18.04 -9.62
CA MET A 795 8.78 -17.41 -8.31
C MET A 795 8.88 -18.48 -7.22
N THR A 796 9.59 -18.18 -6.13
CA THR A 796 9.61 -19.01 -4.92
C THR A 796 9.24 -18.21 -3.68
N VAL A 797 8.42 -18.82 -2.80
CA VAL A 797 7.98 -18.20 -1.55
C VAL A 797 8.11 -19.19 -0.39
N GLN A 798 8.96 -18.84 0.58
CA GLN A 798 9.35 -19.68 1.72
C GLN A 798 9.90 -21.04 1.31
N TYR A 799 10.64 -21.11 0.19
CA TYR A 799 11.14 -22.37 -0.34
C TYR A 799 11.99 -23.11 0.69
N ASP A 800 12.87 -22.38 1.38
CA ASP A 800 13.78 -22.89 2.40
C ASP A 800 13.16 -22.84 3.81
N ASN A 801 12.44 -21.77 4.18
CA ASN A 801 11.83 -21.62 5.51
C ASN A 801 10.36 -22.05 5.56
N SER A 802 10.11 -23.31 5.19
CA SER A 802 8.76 -23.89 5.06
C SER A 802 7.87 -23.81 6.31
N ASN A 803 8.47 -23.64 7.49
CA ASN A 803 7.74 -23.59 8.76
C ASN A 803 7.31 -22.21 9.21
N VAL A 804 7.73 -21.14 8.53
CA VAL A 804 7.50 -19.75 8.94
C VAL A 804 6.27 -19.18 8.21
N PRO A 805 5.16 -18.90 8.92
CA PRO A 805 3.97 -18.33 8.29
C PRO A 805 4.19 -16.86 7.92
N ILE A 806 3.72 -16.45 6.75
CA ILE A 806 3.75 -15.06 6.26
C ILE A 806 2.46 -14.74 5.51
N ASN A 807 2.17 -13.46 5.31
CA ASN A 807 1.07 -13.02 4.45
C ASN A 807 1.64 -12.55 3.11
N LEU A 808 1.10 -13.06 2.00
CA LEU A 808 1.48 -12.64 0.66
C LEU A 808 0.25 -12.19 -0.12
N THR A 809 0.29 -10.97 -0.66
CA THR A 809 -0.70 -10.47 -1.61
C THR A 809 -0.06 -10.34 -2.98
N LEU A 810 -0.61 -11.04 -3.97
CA LEU A 810 -0.33 -10.81 -5.38
C LEU A 810 -1.58 -10.20 -6.02
N ARG A 811 -1.45 -8.97 -6.52
CA ARG A 811 -2.55 -8.25 -7.17
C ARG A 811 -2.12 -7.65 -8.51
N ASN A 812 -2.94 -7.84 -9.55
CA ASN A 812 -2.71 -7.22 -10.86
C ASN A 812 -1.33 -7.52 -11.46
N ASN A 813 -0.72 -8.67 -11.15
CA ASN A 813 0.60 -9.00 -11.70
C ASN A 813 0.50 -9.88 -12.94
N ILE A 814 1.47 -9.76 -13.84
CA ILE A 814 1.73 -10.75 -14.89
C ILE A 814 2.88 -11.63 -14.42
N ILE A 815 2.67 -12.94 -14.37
CA ILE A 815 3.72 -13.94 -14.09
C ILE A 815 3.72 -14.92 -15.25
N ALA A 816 4.71 -14.82 -16.13
CA ALA A 816 4.76 -15.59 -17.36
C ALA A 816 6.17 -16.10 -17.65
N GLY A 817 6.28 -17.22 -18.34
CA GLY A 817 7.57 -17.77 -18.76
C GLY A 817 7.56 -19.28 -18.92
N LEU A 818 8.66 -19.93 -18.56
CA LEU A 818 8.80 -21.37 -18.68
C LEU A 818 8.14 -22.11 -17.51
N SER A 819 8.56 -21.84 -16.28
CA SER A 819 8.16 -22.65 -15.12
C SER A 819 7.13 -21.97 -14.20
N ARG A 820 6.43 -22.80 -13.43
CA ARG A 820 5.39 -22.42 -12.47
C ARG A 820 5.92 -21.61 -11.27
N ALA A 821 5.02 -21.04 -10.49
CA ALA A 821 5.36 -20.45 -9.20
C ALA A 821 5.33 -21.51 -8.08
N PHE A 822 6.21 -21.38 -7.10
CA PHE A 822 6.26 -22.24 -5.92
C PHE A 822 5.98 -21.44 -4.65
N ILE A 823 5.02 -21.89 -3.85
CA ILE A 823 4.59 -21.22 -2.61
C ILE A 823 4.35 -22.28 -1.52
N ARG A 824 4.96 -22.14 -0.35
CA ARG A 824 4.70 -23.08 0.76
C ARG A 824 3.31 -22.93 1.39
N GLU A 825 2.83 -24.02 1.99
CA GLU A 825 1.51 -24.15 2.62
C GLU A 825 1.23 -23.13 3.75
N LYS A 826 2.25 -22.71 4.51
CA LYS A 826 2.08 -21.76 5.62
C LYS A 826 2.00 -20.30 5.18
N VAL A 827 2.18 -20.02 3.89
CA VAL A 827 1.95 -18.69 3.33
C VAL A 827 0.45 -18.45 3.28
N LYS A 828 -0.04 -17.43 3.97
CA LYS A 828 -1.40 -16.93 3.81
C LYS A 828 -1.48 -16.12 2.52
N LEU A 829 -1.90 -16.78 1.46
CA LEU A 829 -1.88 -16.25 0.11
C LEU A 829 -3.19 -15.52 -0.26
N THR A 830 -3.06 -14.31 -0.80
CA THR A 830 -4.15 -13.56 -1.43
C THR A 830 -3.80 -13.34 -2.90
N LEU A 831 -4.57 -13.96 -3.81
CA LEU A 831 -4.44 -13.78 -5.26
C LEU A 831 -5.64 -13.02 -5.81
N GLU A 832 -5.41 -11.86 -6.41
CA GLU A 832 -6.45 -11.02 -7.00
C GLU A 832 -6.03 -10.50 -8.39
N ASN A 833 -6.81 -10.80 -9.43
CA ASN A 833 -6.64 -10.17 -10.74
C ASN A 833 -5.24 -10.33 -11.37
N ASN A 834 -4.55 -11.45 -11.14
CA ASN A 834 -3.26 -11.73 -11.77
C ASN A 834 -3.44 -12.48 -13.10
N LEU A 835 -2.47 -12.35 -14.01
CA LEU A 835 -2.37 -13.12 -15.24
C LEU A 835 -1.17 -14.07 -15.16
N PHE A 836 -1.43 -15.37 -15.32
CA PHE A 836 -0.39 -16.40 -15.38
C PHE A 836 -0.25 -17.00 -16.77
N PHE A 837 0.99 -17.28 -17.17
CA PHE A 837 1.26 -17.95 -18.44
C PHE A 837 2.63 -18.64 -18.46
N ASN A 838 2.70 -19.76 -17.73
CA ASN A 838 3.86 -20.63 -17.66
C ASN A 838 3.67 -21.86 -18.55
N ARG A 839 4.68 -22.22 -19.34
CA ARG A 839 4.56 -23.11 -20.51
C ARG A 839 5.08 -24.54 -20.32
N GLU A 840 5.80 -24.86 -19.24
CA GLU A 840 6.64 -26.07 -19.20
C GLU A 840 6.04 -27.33 -18.52
N ASP A 841 4.75 -27.37 -18.21
CA ASP A 841 4.16 -28.57 -17.59
C ASP A 841 3.20 -29.32 -18.50
N ASP A 842 3.40 -30.64 -18.63
CA ASP A 842 2.53 -31.62 -19.30
C ASP A 842 1.06 -31.58 -18.85
N ASN A 843 0.73 -30.78 -17.83
CA ASN A 843 -0.59 -30.64 -17.21
C ASN A 843 -1.07 -29.18 -17.02
N GLY A 844 -0.35 -28.18 -17.56
CA GLY A 844 -0.75 -26.77 -17.51
C GLY A 844 -0.72 -26.14 -16.10
N ILE A 845 0.13 -26.63 -15.20
CA ILE A 845 0.25 -26.14 -13.82
C ILE A 845 0.91 -24.74 -13.82
N GLN A 846 0.32 -23.81 -13.08
CA GLN A 846 0.78 -22.42 -12.97
C GLN A 846 1.36 -22.12 -11.58
N ILE A 847 0.84 -22.75 -10.52
CA ILE A 847 1.29 -22.54 -9.13
C ILE A 847 1.29 -23.89 -8.39
N GLU A 848 2.39 -24.19 -7.68
CA GLU A 848 2.42 -25.14 -6.58
C GLU A 848 2.20 -24.39 -5.26
N TYR A 849 1.13 -24.72 -4.53
CA TYR A 849 0.83 -24.11 -3.25
C TYR A 849 0.64 -25.18 -2.17
N GLY A 850 1.70 -25.43 -1.40
CA GLY A 850 1.79 -26.62 -0.54
C GLY A 850 1.64 -27.88 -1.40
N ASP A 851 0.74 -28.78 -1.00
CA ASP A 851 0.39 -29.98 -1.78
C ASP A 851 -0.60 -29.71 -2.93
N ASN A 852 -1.07 -28.47 -3.12
CA ASN A 852 -2.04 -28.13 -4.15
C ASN A 852 -1.37 -27.72 -5.46
N LEU A 853 -1.76 -28.36 -6.56
CA LEU A 853 -1.35 -27.99 -7.92
C LEU A 853 -2.47 -27.18 -8.59
N ILE A 854 -2.19 -25.91 -8.87
CA ILE A 854 -3.14 -24.97 -9.49
C ILE A 854 -2.77 -24.86 -10.96
N SER A 855 -3.65 -25.32 -11.84
CA SER A 855 -3.50 -25.31 -13.29
C SER A 855 -4.31 -24.21 -13.96
N GLU A 856 -4.05 -23.98 -15.25
CA GLU A 856 -4.84 -23.10 -16.12
C GLU A 856 -6.36 -23.31 -16.00
N LYS A 857 -6.80 -24.53 -15.68
CA LYS A 857 -8.23 -24.91 -15.59
C LYS A 857 -8.89 -24.47 -14.28
N ASN A 858 -8.13 -24.41 -13.18
CA ASN A 858 -8.66 -24.11 -11.84
C ASN A 858 -8.09 -22.79 -11.26
N LEU A 859 -7.21 -22.10 -11.99
CA LEU A 859 -6.66 -20.82 -11.58
C LEU A 859 -7.75 -19.76 -11.31
N SER A 860 -8.82 -19.75 -12.11
CA SER A 860 -9.93 -18.80 -11.97
C SER A 860 -10.80 -19.07 -10.74
N SER A 861 -10.82 -20.30 -10.23
CA SER A 861 -11.51 -20.67 -8.98
C SER A 861 -10.61 -20.49 -7.75
N PHE A 862 -9.30 -20.28 -7.95
CA PHE A 862 -8.32 -20.05 -6.91
C PHE A 862 -8.00 -18.55 -6.78
N GLY A 863 -8.68 -17.87 -5.86
CA GLY A 863 -8.61 -16.40 -5.70
C GLY A 863 -9.61 -15.65 -6.59
N LYS A 864 -9.66 -14.33 -6.50
CA LYS A 864 -10.65 -13.52 -7.25
C LYS A 864 -10.10 -13.13 -8.62
N ASN A 865 -10.79 -13.52 -9.70
CA ASN A 865 -10.51 -13.07 -11.07
C ASN A 865 -9.06 -13.28 -11.51
N ASN A 866 -8.41 -14.39 -11.16
CA ASN A 866 -7.11 -14.71 -11.75
C ASN A 866 -7.31 -15.32 -13.14
N PHE A 867 -6.43 -14.97 -14.07
CA PHE A 867 -6.53 -15.28 -15.48
C PHE A 867 -5.34 -16.13 -15.91
N TYR A 868 -5.58 -16.98 -16.90
CA TYR A 868 -4.54 -17.68 -17.63
C TYR A 868 -4.56 -17.22 -19.09
N GLY A 869 -3.39 -17.00 -19.67
CA GLY A 869 -3.27 -16.72 -21.10
C GLY A 869 -2.04 -15.90 -21.45
N ASN A 870 -1.61 -16.00 -22.71
CA ASN A 870 -0.46 -15.26 -23.20
C ASN A 870 -0.65 -13.74 -22.96
N PRO A 871 0.30 -13.07 -22.27
CA PRO A 871 0.23 -11.61 -22.10
C PRO A 871 0.27 -10.82 -23.40
N GLU A 872 0.62 -11.43 -24.53
CA GLU A 872 0.68 -10.79 -25.85
C GLU A 872 1.58 -9.55 -25.85
N PHE A 873 2.81 -9.69 -25.35
CA PHE A 873 3.79 -8.62 -25.39
C PHE A 873 4.25 -8.30 -26.83
N ILE A 874 4.71 -7.05 -27.06
CA ILE A 874 5.23 -6.59 -28.37
C ILE A 874 6.42 -7.44 -28.83
N ASN A 875 7.47 -7.54 -28.02
CA ASN A 875 8.70 -8.28 -28.32
C ASN A 875 9.35 -8.79 -27.01
N PRO A 876 8.75 -9.79 -26.33
CA PRO A 876 9.25 -10.27 -25.05
C PRO A 876 10.47 -11.17 -25.26
N LYS A 877 11.67 -10.60 -25.23
CA LYS A 877 12.91 -11.35 -25.39
C LYS A 877 13.95 -10.92 -24.36
N TRP A 878 14.82 -11.86 -24.03
CA TRP A 878 16.01 -11.59 -23.22
C TRP A 878 16.93 -10.58 -23.93
N GLY A 879 17.66 -9.80 -23.14
CA GLY A 879 18.62 -8.81 -23.63
C GLY A 879 18.06 -7.39 -23.70
N PRO A 880 18.84 -6.44 -24.23
CA PRO A 880 18.54 -5.00 -24.16
C PRO A 880 17.35 -4.56 -25.02
N ASP A 881 16.89 -5.40 -25.94
CA ASP A 881 15.85 -5.12 -26.92
C ASP A 881 14.45 -5.65 -26.52
N GLY A 882 14.30 -6.18 -25.30
CA GLY A 882 13.03 -6.70 -24.79
C GLY A 882 11.98 -5.59 -24.66
N ASN A 883 10.78 -5.83 -25.19
CA ASN A 883 9.64 -4.92 -25.12
C ASN A 883 8.40 -5.63 -24.59
N PHE A 884 8.04 -5.30 -23.36
CA PHE A 884 6.97 -5.92 -22.57
C PHE A 884 5.68 -5.10 -22.53
N HIS A 885 5.54 -4.12 -23.41
CA HIS A 885 4.25 -3.46 -23.61
C HIS A 885 3.24 -4.47 -24.17
N LEU A 886 1.98 -4.31 -23.78
CA LEU A 886 0.89 -5.17 -24.22
C LEU A 886 0.51 -4.86 -25.69
N LYS A 887 0.13 -5.88 -26.46
CA LYS A 887 -0.59 -5.72 -27.73
C LYS A 887 -2.08 -5.58 -27.47
N GLN A 888 -2.80 -5.03 -28.45
CA GLN A 888 -4.24 -4.73 -28.38
C GLN A 888 -5.15 -5.91 -27.96
N ASN A 889 -4.74 -7.15 -28.24
CA ASN A 889 -5.53 -8.34 -27.91
C ASN A 889 -5.09 -9.01 -26.60
N SER A 890 -4.27 -8.35 -25.80
CA SER A 890 -3.77 -8.91 -24.55
C SER A 890 -4.91 -9.17 -23.56
N PRO A 891 -4.93 -10.35 -22.89
CA PRO A 891 -5.88 -10.63 -21.83
C PRO A 891 -5.62 -9.84 -20.55
N ALA A 892 -4.51 -9.08 -20.46
CA ALA A 892 -4.20 -8.22 -19.32
C ALA A 892 -4.97 -6.89 -19.35
N ILE A 893 -5.48 -6.48 -20.52
CA ILE A 893 -6.09 -5.16 -20.73
C ILE A 893 -7.44 -5.06 -20.03
N ASP A 894 -7.65 -3.99 -19.26
CA ASP A 894 -8.86 -3.65 -18.51
C ASP A 894 -9.30 -4.74 -17.49
N LYS A 895 -8.40 -5.65 -17.09
CA LYS A 895 -8.71 -6.79 -16.22
C LYS A 895 -8.23 -6.66 -14.78
N GLY A 896 -7.43 -5.64 -14.48
CA GLY A 896 -6.92 -5.34 -13.15
C GLY A 896 -7.98 -4.81 -12.20
N LYS A 897 -7.77 -5.05 -10.90
CA LYS A 897 -8.53 -4.46 -9.80
C LYS A 897 -8.09 -3.01 -9.59
N SER A 898 -9.00 -2.05 -9.74
CA SER A 898 -8.70 -0.63 -9.54
C SER A 898 -8.35 -0.28 -8.08
N SER A 899 -8.99 -0.93 -7.11
CA SER A 899 -8.74 -0.67 -5.69
C SER A 899 -7.34 -1.15 -5.28
N GLY A 900 -6.46 -0.20 -4.95
CA GLY A 900 -5.08 -0.48 -4.54
C GLY A 900 -4.09 -0.54 -5.71
N ALA A 901 -4.53 -0.29 -6.95
CA ALA A 901 -3.62 -0.10 -8.08
C ALA A 901 -2.95 1.29 -8.03
N PRO A 902 -1.70 1.42 -8.50
CA PRO A 902 -1.05 2.71 -8.65
C PRO A 902 -1.73 3.55 -9.73
N LYS A 903 -1.69 4.88 -9.58
CA LYS A 903 -2.35 5.83 -10.50
C LYS A 903 -1.69 5.96 -11.87
N ILE A 904 -0.42 5.57 -11.96
CA ILE A 904 0.35 5.61 -13.21
C ILE A 904 1.09 4.29 -13.40
N ASP A 905 1.46 3.96 -14.64
CA ASP A 905 2.27 2.79 -14.97
C ASP A 905 3.79 3.03 -14.77
N LEU A 906 4.61 2.04 -15.13
CA LEU A 906 6.08 2.12 -15.05
C LEU A 906 6.67 3.30 -15.83
N GLU A 907 6.06 3.70 -16.95
CA GLU A 907 6.52 4.83 -17.77
C GLU A 907 5.78 6.15 -17.47
N GLY A 908 4.85 6.13 -16.52
CA GLY A 908 4.10 7.28 -16.06
C GLY A 908 2.73 7.48 -16.73
N ARG A 909 2.27 6.59 -17.61
CA ARG A 909 0.92 6.67 -18.21
C ARG A 909 -0.16 6.59 -17.13
N GLN A 910 -1.21 7.38 -17.25
CA GLN A 910 -2.35 7.35 -16.31
C GLN A 910 -3.08 6.00 -16.34
N ARG A 911 -3.53 5.55 -15.16
CA ARG A 911 -4.37 4.36 -14.96
C ARG A 911 -5.69 4.73 -14.30
N PRO A 912 -6.84 4.17 -14.72
CA PRO A 912 -7.01 3.43 -15.98
C PRO A 912 -6.98 4.38 -17.19
N PHE A 913 -6.51 3.91 -18.34
CA PHE A 913 -6.76 4.59 -19.62
C PHE A 913 -8.01 4.04 -20.32
N GLY A 914 -8.23 2.72 -20.22
CA GLY A 914 -9.39 2.04 -20.79
C GLY A 914 -10.58 1.95 -19.83
N SER A 915 -11.34 0.86 -19.94
CA SER A 915 -12.48 0.58 -19.07
C SER A 915 -12.08 0.10 -17.67
N GLY A 916 -10.80 -0.25 -17.47
CA GLY A 916 -10.26 -0.76 -16.23
C GLY A 916 -8.74 -0.56 -16.15
N VAL A 917 -8.16 -0.98 -15.03
CA VAL A 917 -6.69 -0.96 -14.88
C VAL A 917 -6.13 -2.17 -15.61
N ASP A 918 -4.98 -2.02 -16.27
CA ASP A 918 -4.30 -3.18 -16.86
C ASP A 918 -3.51 -3.98 -15.81
N ILE A 919 -3.49 -5.30 -16.00
CA ILE A 919 -2.62 -6.20 -15.24
C ILE A 919 -1.17 -6.02 -15.72
N GLY A 920 -0.22 -5.96 -14.80
CA GLY A 920 1.21 -5.82 -15.07
C GLY A 920 1.75 -4.39 -14.96
N ALA A 921 3.02 -4.23 -15.30
CA ALA A 921 3.80 -2.99 -15.13
C ALA A 921 3.40 -1.85 -16.06
N TYR A 922 2.78 -2.15 -17.20
CA TYR A 922 2.39 -1.19 -18.23
C TYR A 922 0.88 -1.01 -18.31
N GLU A 923 0.44 0.19 -18.68
CA GLU A 923 -0.92 0.44 -19.15
C GLU A 923 -0.91 0.46 -20.68
N PHE A 924 -1.85 -0.25 -21.30
CA PHE A 924 -2.07 -0.30 -22.74
C PHE A 924 -2.80 0.96 -23.22
N GLY A 925 -2.31 1.52 -24.32
CA GLY A 925 -2.77 2.83 -24.76
C GLY A 925 -2.22 3.91 -23.85
N GLY A 926 -2.98 4.99 -23.67
CA GLY A 926 -2.56 6.15 -22.88
C GLY A 926 -1.53 7.01 -23.60
N GLU A 927 -1.66 8.32 -23.47
CA GLU A 927 -0.52 9.18 -23.75
C GLU A 927 0.50 8.96 -22.64
N LEU A 928 1.75 8.70 -23.03
CA LEU A 928 2.85 8.92 -22.12
C LEU A 928 2.71 10.34 -21.57
N PRO A 929 2.87 10.56 -20.27
CA PRO A 929 3.06 11.92 -19.80
C PRO A 929 4.20 12.48 -20.64
N PRO A 930 4.15 13.76 -21.04
CA PRO A 930 5.31 14.37 -21.65
C PRO A 930 6.48 14.07 -20.71
N LYS A 931 7.41 13.21 -21.13
CA LYS A 931 8.68 13.03 -20.41
C LYS A 931 9.16 14.44 -20.17
N GLU A 932 9.42 14.84 -18.93
CA GLU A 932 9.98 16.17 -18.61
C GLU A 932 11.10 16.42 -19.62
N LYS A 933 10.82 17.24 -20.62
CA LYS A 933 11.68 17.40 -21.78
C LYS A 933 12.70 18.41 -21.34
N THR A 934 13.76 17.91 -20.71
CA THR A 934 14.97 18.72 -20.58
C THR A 934 15.43 19.06 -21.99
N ILE A 935 15.37 20.34 -22.35
CA ILE A 935 15.90 20.84 -23.61
C ILE A 935 17.34 21.27 -23.36
N ILE A 936 18.29 20.57 -23.96
CA ILE A 936 19.73 20.86 -23.89
C ILE A 936 20.17 21.40 -25.24
N LEU A 937 20.59 22.66 -25.25
CA LEU A 937 21.22 23.30 -26.40
C LEU A 937 22.72 23.49 -26.12
N ARG A 938 23.59 23.11 -27.06
CA ARG A 938 25.04 23.35 -26.98
C ARG A 938 25.50 24.13 -28.20
N PHE A 939 25.95 25.37 -27.98
CA PHE A 939 26.47 26.28 -29.01
C PHE A 939 27.96 26.48 -28.83
N TYR A 940 28.74 26.60 -29.91
CA TYR A 940 30.19 26.80 -29.83
C TYR A 940 30.60 28.13 -30.46
N ILE A 941 31.45 28.92 -29.78
CA ILE A 941 31.91 30.22 -30.29
C ILE A 941 32.65 30.03 -31.61
N GLY A 942 32.26 30.82 -32.62
CA GLY A 942 32.86 30.77 -33.95
C GLY A 942 32.40 29.60 -34.83
N ASN A 943 31.46 28.75 -34.36
CA ASN A 943 30.91 27.65 -35.12
C ASN A 943 29.41 27.88 -35.43
N THR A 944 28.99 27.56 -36.65
CA THR A 944 27.59 27.57 -37.08
C THR A 944 26.86 26.26 -36.79
N THR A 945 27.54 25.24 -36.26
CA THR A 945 26.92 23.99 -35.84
C THR A 945 26.62 24.04 -34.34
N TYR A 946 25.44 23.56 -33.94
CA TYR A 946 25.03 23.40 -32.55
C TYR A 946 24.29 22.07 -32.34
N TYR A 947 24.08 21.69 -31.09
CA TYR A 947 23.29 20.49 -30.75
C TYR A 947 22.02 20.88 -30.00
N LEU A 948 20.92 20.21 -30.33
CA LEU A 948 19.65 20.23 -29.61
C LEU A 948 19.35 18.79 -29.18
N ASN A 949 19.37 18.51 -27.88
CA ASN A 949 19.20 17.18 -27.31
C ASN A 949 20.08 16.14 -28.03
N ASP A 950 21.38 16.45 -28.12
CA ASP A 950 22.41 15.67 -28.82
C ASP A 950 22.24 15.54 -30.35
N LYS A 951 21.18 16.10 -30.93
CA LYS A 951 20.99 16.15 -32.39
C LYS A 951 21.68 17.37 -32.98
N MET A 952 22.58 17.14 -33.92
CA MET A 952 23.29 18.20 -34.65
C MET A 952 22.32 19.05 -35.49
N LYS A 953 22.53 20.37 -35.46
CA LYS A 953 21.77 21.40 -36.17
C LYS A 953 22.73 22.50 -36.65
N THR A 954 22.24 23.36 -37.56
CA THR A 954 23.01 24.48 -38.11
C THR A 954 22.30 25.82 -37.90
N MET A 955 23.08 26.86 -37.67
CA MET A 955 22.69 28.27 -37.62
C MET A 955 23.41 29.04 -38.74
N ASP A 956 22.87 30.18 -39.14
CA ASP A 956 23.42 30.96 -40.25
C ASP A 956 24.52 31.94 -39.84
N VAL A 957 24.65 32.23 -38.55
CA VAL A 957 25.68 33.09 -37.98
C VAL A 957 26.17 32.50 -36.66
N ALA A 958 27.49 32.36 -36.53
CA ALA A 958 28.11 31.75 -35.34
C ALA A 958 27.98 32.65 -34.08
N PRO A 959 27.89 32.05 -32.88
CA PRO A 959 28.01 32.78 -31.61
C PRO A 959 29.37 33.48 -31.50
N ILE A 960 29.39 34.64 -30.85
CA ILE A 960 30.60 35.43 -30.62
C ILE A 960 30.74 35.79 -29.15
N ILE A 961 31.97 36.12 -28.74
CA ILE A 961 32.23 36.79 -27.48
C ILE A 961 32.46 38.27 -27.77
N LEU A 962 31.69 39.13 -27.13
CA LEU A 962 31.85 40.58 -27.18
C LEU A 962 31.73 41.14 -25.76
N GLU A 963 32.64 42.03 -25.37
CA GLU A 963 32.67 42.61 -24.01
C GLU A 963 32.67 41.56 -22.88
N GLY A 964 33.29 40.39 -23.13
CA GLY A 964 33.34 39.30 -22.17
C GLY A 964 32.01 38.56 -21.94
N ARG A 965 31.04 38.70 -22.86
CA ARG A 965 29.77 37.97 -22.86
C ARG A 965 29.53 37.27 -24.19
N THR A 966 28.85 36.14 -24.14
CA THR A 966 28.39 35.43 -25.34
C THR A 966 27.17 36.12 -25.92
N LEU A 967 27.24 36.44 -27.21
CA LEU A 967 26.11 36.87 -28.00
C LEU A 967 25.85 35.86 -29.13
N LEU A 968 24.58 35.53 -29.38
CA LEU A 968 24.18 34.65 -30.48
C LEU A 968 22.82 35.06 -31.08
N PRO A 969 22.44 34.55 -32.27
CA PRO A 969 21.13 34.83 -32.84
C PRO A 969 20.03 34.14 -32.02
N ILE A 970 19.23 34.94 -31.31
CA ILE A 970 18.32 34.42 -30.27
C ILE A 970 17.28 33.42 -30.77
N ARG A 971 16.91 33.49 -32.05
CA ARG A 971 15.93 32.60 -32.68
C ARG A 971 16.24 31.12 -32.46
N TYR A 972 17.51 30.73 -32.50
CA TYR A 972 17.93 29.32 -32.32
C TYR A 972 17.74 28.79 -30.90
N VAL A 973 17.61 29.69 -29.92
CA VAL A 973 17.26 29.33 -28.54
C VAL A 973 15.77 29.46 -28.34
N ALA A 974 15.16 30.57 -28.78
CA ALA A 974 13.74 30.81 -28.65
C ALA A 974 12.88 29.72 -29.32
N GLU A 975 13.16 29.35 -30.58
CA GLU A 975 12.39 28.33 -31.30
C GLU A 975 12.51 26.95 -30.65
N ALA A 976 13.70 26.60 -30.14
CA ALA A 976 13.91 25.32 -29.45
C ALA A 976 13.09 25.21 -28.17
N LEU A 977 12.83 26.35 -27.50
CA LEU A 977 11.98 26.42 -26.31
C LEU A 977 10.48 26.58 -26.66
N GLY A 978 10.13 26.90 -27.90
CA GLY A 978 8.76 27.26 -28.31
C GLY A 978 8.40 28.73 -28.06
N ALA A 979 9.39 29.59 -27.83
CA ALA A 979 9.22 31.03 -27.72
C ALA A 979 9.15 31.71 -29.10
N THR A 980 8.42 32.82 -29.18
CA THR A 980 8.33 33.66 -30.38
C THR A 980 9.30 34.84 -30.31
N VAL A 981 9.81 35.27 -31.47
CA VAL A 981 10.73 36.41 -31.59
C VAL A 981 10.22 37.37 -32.67
N GLU A 982 9.94 38.60 -32.26
CA GLU A 982 9.47 39.69 -33.11
C GLU A 982 10.57 40.76 -33.25
N TRP A 983 10.65 41.38 -34.43
CA TRP A 983 11.57 42.48 -34.73
C TRP A 983 10.78 43.72 -35.13
N GLU A 984 11.00 44.83 -34.42
CA GLU A 984 10.42 46.14 -34.73
C GLU A 984 11.51 47.06 -35.29
N ALA A 985 11.39 47.40 -36.58
CA ALA A 985 12.46 48.03 -37.34
C ALA A 985 12.68 49.50 -36.95
N ILE A 986 11.60 50.23 -36.64
CA ILE A 986 11.66 51.66 -36.31
C ILE A 986 12.36 51.87 -34.97
N GLU A 987 12.02 51.06 -33.97
CA GLU A 987 12.61 51.14 -32.63
C GLU A 987 13.94 50.40 -32.52
N GLN A 988 14.32 49.61 -33.52
CA GLN A 988 15.39 48.61 -33.45
C GLN A 988 15.25 47.72 -32.19
N LYS A 989 14.06 47.15 -32.02
CA LYS A 989 13.67 46.39 -30.82
C LYS A 989 13.43 44.93 -31.16
N VAL A 990 13.96 44.03 -30.34
CA VAL A 990 13.61 42.60 -30.35
C VAL A 990 12.66 42.33 -29.20
N THR A 991 11.52 41.71 -29.48
CA THR A 991 10.57 41.24 -28.47
C THR A 991 10.54 39.72 -28.47
N ILE A 992 10.72 39.10 -27.30
CA ILE A 992 10.71 37.65 -27.12
C ILE A 992 9.54 37.32 -26.21
N ARG A 993 8.67 36.39 -26.63
CA ARG A 993 7.53 35.95 -25.82
C ARG A 993 7.59 34.46 -25.59
N PHE A 994 7.51 34.05 -24.33
CA PHE A 994 7.51 32.66 -23.92
C PHE A 994 6.66 32.47 -22.68
N LYS A 995 5.61 31.65 -22.77
CA LYS A 995 4.58 31.55 -21.72
C LYS A 995 4.12 32.96 -21.31
N ASP A 996 4.18 33.29 -20.02
CA ASP A 996 3.81 34.60 -19.47
C ASP A 996 4.96 35.62 -19.46
N THR A 997 6.15 35.25 -19.95
CA THR A 997 7.33 36.11 -19.98
C THR A 997 7.46 36.85 -21.30
N VAL A 998 7.57 38.18 -21.24
CA VAL A 998 7.86 39.07 -22.35
C VAL A 998 9.17 39.81 -22.07
N ILE A 999 10.15 39.66 -22.96
CA ILE A 999 11.44 40.37 -22.87
C ILE A 999 11.58 41.27 -24.09
N GLU A 1000 11.82 42.56 -23.89
CA GLU A 1000 12.13 43.50 -24.98
C GLU A 1000 13.53 44.08 -24.82
N LEU A 1001 14.31 44.09 -25.90
CA LEU A 1001 15.66 44.63 -25.93
C LEU A 1001 15.86 45.53 -27.16
N TRP A 1002 16.63 46.61 -27.01
CA TRP A 1002 16.91 47.56 -28.10
C TRP A 1002 18.37 47.45 -28.57
N ILE A 1003 18.59 47.50 -29.88
CA ILE A 1003 19.95 47.51 -30.46
C ILE A 1003 20.75 48.67 -29.88
N GLY A 1004 21.98 48.35 -29.46
CA GLY A 1004 22.93 49.34 -28.96
C GLY A 1004 22.67 49.86 -27.54
N LYS A 1005 21.70 49.29 -26.79
CA LYS A 1005 21.41 49.70 -25.40
C LYS A 1005 21.68 48.56 -24.41
N ASN A 1006 22.35 48.85 -23.30
CA ASN A 1006 22.37 47.97 -22.12
C ASN A 1006 21.11 48.24 -21.27
N LEU A 1007 19.94 48.05 -21.88
CA LEU A 1007 18.66 48.23 -21.23
C LEU A 1007 17.64 47.34 -21.94
N ALA A 1008 16.86 46.63 -21.13
CA ALA A 1008 15.77 45.75 -21.57
C ALA A 1008 14.55 45.97 -20.67
N THR A 1009 13.39 45.52 -21.11
CA THR A 1009 12.23 45.30 -20.24
C THR A 1009 12.00 43.81 -20.07
N VAL A 1010 11.65 43.38 -18.86
CA VAL A 1010 11.16 42.03 -18.58
C VAL A 1010 9.80 42.19 -17.93
N ASN A 1011 8.74 41.72 -18.59
CA ASN A 1011 7.34 41.90 -18.16
C ASN A 1011 6.98 43.36 -17.88
N GLY A 1012 7.49 44.28 -18.70
CA GLY A 1012 7.25 45.72 -18.59
C GLY A 1012 8.17 46.45 -17.60
N GLU A 1013 8.99 45.76 -16.81
CA GLU A 1013 9.94 46.38 -15.88
C GLU A 1013 11.31 46.57 -16.51
N TYR A 1014 11.90 47.76 -16.36
CA TYR A 1014 13.25 48.05 -16.86
C TYR A 1014 14.34 47.30 -16.09
N LYS A 1015 15.23 46.64 -16.82
CA LYS A 1015 16.43 45.97 -16.30
C LYS A 1015 17.65 46.29 -17.15
N LEU A 1016 18.79 46.46 -16.48
CA LEU A 1016 20.09 46.46 -17.17
C LEU A 1016 20.40 45.03 -17.63
N ILE A 1017 20.90 44.90 -18.85
CA ILE A 1017 21.27 43.61 -19.45
C ILE A 1017 22.51 43.05 -18.73
N ASP A 1018 23.46 43.93 -18.41
CA ASP A 1018 24.59 43.63 -17.55
C ASP A 1018 24.89 44.85 -16.67
N PRO A 1019 24.52 44.82 -15.38
CA PRO A 1019 24.80 45.92 -14.45
C PRO A 1019 26.31 46.17 -14.22
N GLY A 1020 27.14 45.14 -14.39
CA GLY A 1020 28.59 45.20 -14.18
C GLY A 1020 29.38 45.64 -15.41
N ASN A 1021 28.77 45.63 -16.60
CA ASN A 1021 29.40 46.11 -17.83
C ASN A 1021 28.39 46.82 -18.76
N PRO A 1022 28.32 48.17 -18.75
CA PRO A 1022 27.38 48.93 -19.57
C PRO A 1022 27.60 48.79 -21.09
N ASN A 1023 28.73 48.24 -21.53
CA ASN A 1023 29.01 48.02 -22.96
C ASN A 1023 28.37 46.75 -23.52
N VAL A 1024 27.91 45.83 -22.66
CA VAL A 1024 27.17 44.63 -23.09
C VAL A 1024 25.79 45.05 -23.59
N LYS A 1025 25.59 44.95 -24.91
CA LYS A 1025 24.37 45.40 -25.57
C LYS A 1025 24.04 44.54 -26.79
N PRO A 1026 22.77 44.44 -27.20
CA PRO A 1026 22.38 43.85 -28.48
C PRO A 1026 23.08 44.54 -29.65
N ILE A 1027 23.53 43.77 -30.64
CA ILE A 1027 24.17 44.31 -31.85
C ILE A 1027 23.61 43.63 -33.10
N VAL A 1028 23.90 44.20 -34.28
CA VAL A 1028 23.63 43.58 -35.58
C VAL A 1028 24.96 43.32 -36.28
N ILE A 1029 25.16 42.10 -36.79
CA ILE A 1029 26.35 41.73 -37.56
C ILE A 1029 25.96 41.23 -38.97
N PRO A 1030 26.86 41.32 -39.97
CA PRO A 1030 26.60 40.81 -41.32
C PRO A 1030 26.16 39.34 -41.31
N PRO A 1031 25.20 38.92 -42.16
CA PRO A 1031 24.51 39.71 -43.20
C PRO A 1031 23.29 40.51 -42.72
N GLY A 1032 23.14 40.74 -41.42
CA GLY A 1032 22.00 41.45 -40.81
C GLY A 1032 21.35 40.70 -39.64
N ARG A 1033 22.11 39.86 -38.94
CA ARG A 1033 21.61 39.10 -37.78
C ARG A 1033 21.79 39.87 -36.49
N THR A 1034 20.71 39.93 -35.73
CA THR A 1034 20.70 40.47 -34.37
C THR A 1034 21.31 39.46 -33.40
N MET A 1035 22.40 39.86 -32.74
CA MET A 1035 23.12 39.08 -31.75
C MET A 1035 22.78 39.60 -30.36
N LEU A 1036 22.24 38.73 -29.51
CA LEU A 1036 21.76 39.12 -28.19
C LEU A 1036 22.57 38.47 -27.05
N PRO A 1037 22.79 39.16 -25.92
CA PRO A 1037 23.47 38.60 -24.75
C PRO A 1037 22.68 37.41 -24.17
N ILE A 1038 23.20 36.20 -24.38
CA ILE A 1038 22.37 35.00 -24.25
C ILE A 1038 21.99 34.68 -22.80
N ARG A 1039 22.91 34.90 -21.86
CA ARG A 1039 22.69 34.61 -20.44
C ARG A 1039 21.49 35.38 -19.87
N PHE A 1040 21.46 36.70 -20.10
CA PHE A 1040 20.38 37.57 -19.66
C PHE A 1040 19.02 37.05 -20.15
N ILE A 1041 18.93 36.66 -21.42
CA ILE A 1041 17.67 36.22 -22.01
C ILE A 1041 17.30 34.84 -21.50
N ALA A 1042 18.18 33.85 -21.64
CA ALA A 1042 17.89 32.46 -21.31
C ALA A 1042 17.54 32.28 -19.81
N GLU A 1043 18.22 32.99 -18.90
CA GLU A 1043 17.91 32.94 -17.47
C GLU A 1043 16.53 33.57 -17.16
N ASN A 1044 16.16 34.69 -17.81
CA ASN A 1044 14.81 35.25 -17.65
C ASN A 1044 13.71 34.37 -18.29
N LEU A 1045 14.06 33.49 -19.22
CA LEU A 1045 13.16 32.47 -19.79
C LEU A 1045 13.11 31.18 -18.94
N GLY A 1046 13.83 31.12 -17.82
CA GLY A 1046 13.84 29.96 -16.91
C GLY A 1046 14.88 28.89 -17.27
N CYS A 1047 15.84 29.16 -18.15
CA CYS A 1047 16.92 28.25 -18.48
C CYS A 1047 18.16 28.44 -17.58
N LYS A 1048 18.91 27.37 -17.36
CA LYS A 1048 20.28 27.42 -16.85
C LYS A 1048 21.26 27.63 -18.02
N VAL A 1049 22.26 28.50 -17.85
CA VAL A 1049 23.31 28.75 -18.85
C VAL A 1049 24.70 28.46 -18.27
N ASP A 1050 25.35 27.43 -18.81
CA ASP A 1050 26.71 27.02 -18.50
C ASP A 1050 27.67 27.45 -19.62
N TRP A 1051 28.90 27.78 -19.25
CA TRP A 1051 29.97 28.15 -20.19
C TRP A 1051 31.17 27.24 -19.97
N ASP A 1052 31.56 26.49 -21.01
CA ASP A 1052 32.80 25.73 -21.04
C ASP A 1052 33.86 26.52 -21.83
N PRO A 1053 34.88 27.07 -21.17
CA PRO A 1053 35.93 27.84 -21.84
C PRO A 1053 36.85 27.00 -22.75
N ASN A 1054 36.99 25.70 -22.48
CA ASN A 1054 37.87 24.80 -23.25
C ASN A 1054 37.23 24.42 -24.58
N LEU A 1055 35.94 24.06 -24.53
CA LEU A 1055 35.15 23.78 -25.73
C LEU A 1055 34.68 25.06 -26.42
N LYS A 1056 34.81 26.21 -25.75
CA LYS A 1056 34.13 27.46 -26.09
C LYS A 1056 32.62 27.22 -26.27
N GLU A 1057 32.04 26.42 -25.39
CA GLU A 1057 30.65 25.97 -25.45
C GLU A 1057 29.76 26.79 -24.52
N VAL A 1058 28.59 27.17 -25.02
CA VAL A 1058 27.48 27.70 -24.24
C VAL A 1058 26.41 26.63 -24.20
N LYS A 1059 26.20 26.04 -23.03
CA LYS A 1059 25.18 25.02 -22.80
C LYS A 1059 23.98 25.66 -22.13
N ILE A 1060 22.82 25.59 -22.76
CA ILE A 1060 21.55 26.08 -22.24
C ILE A 1060 20.69 24.88 -21.90
N THR A 1061 20.27 24.79 -20.65
CA THR A 1061 19.42 23.70 -20.15
C THR A 1061 18.09 24.30 -19.72
N TYR A 1062 16.99 23.92 -20.37
CA TYR A 1062 15.65 24.24 -19.93
C TYR A 1062 15.03 23.03 -19.26
N PRO A 1063 14.72 23.09 -17.95
CA PRO A 1063 13.93 22.07 -17.29
C PRO A 1063 12.48 22.30 -17.72
N SER A 1064 11.96 21.56 -18.71
CA SER A 1064 10.52 21.63 -18.96
C SER A 1064 9.80 20.89 -17.85
N GLU A 1065 8.69 21.48 -17.40
CA GLU A 1065 7.64 20.82 -16.63
C GLU A 1065 7.13 19.54 -17.32
#